data_AF-A0A929BFW4-F1
#
_entry.id   AF-A0A929BFW4-F1
#
_cell.length_a   1.000
_cell.length_b   1.000
_cell.length_c   1.000
_cell.angle_alpha   90.00
_cell.angle_beta   90.00
_cell.angle_gamma   90.00
#
_symmetry.space_group_name_H-M   'P 1'
#
loop_
_entity.id
_entity.type
_entity.pdbx_description
1 polymer ?
#
loop_
_entity_poly.entity_id
_entity_poly.type
_entity_poly.pdbx_seq_one_letter_code
_entity_poly.pdbx_strand_id
1 'polypeptide(L)'
;MKFINLIKILKSYNALLFCFLIINITNSYGNDNLKTDTLKVILNDTIVFKLNNCMGNIQWQESYNGIDFTNIEDETEETIIINATNNLLQLRAKVSMGENAVDCEWYSDTIIISVNNELPYLKNIITVPPIEVEFNTHDSIIKSVLQQNTIIIDSDDKNHQVNLSWELPNYKKDSVGVYIALGSFNLPSGVAPPIDNGLIMLKTETQVSVINPMLPKIATIPPKGITINSVIVGGIIISTGGYPIKEAGVYWGTQFNSEIFGEKLIVNSEDNNFTDSIKSLLSNTTYYTKAYAINKIDTAFGLQYSFKTKYDHGQDSTFPIYYNNSNKWDSTYVWIWNNTETLSDSFPGELMYPSKDIQGWYNYNVPVRFDHLIFSNGHEGTQTSTLIRNYSGWYDDSVWNDTTPDESVSILSLADIDGNKYKTVIIGNQIWMNENLKTTKYKNSENITFCNGDVLSWSNNTEGAYMWPSNDINMKDYYGALYNWYSVSNENGLCPEGWEIPKEEDWAELFNYISNGKQHGANQLMGCRIPNSPLDGNFDTWDHPHWASFQLGSSSIYGIDTYGFEAYPAGRASGTGYLMNPGGYQAEFWSSKIINDGKAKSYIINSGNEEITDWEYGKSYGLSVRCIKSSNNQKFIPNITTNTISSSSAYSVEISAKVNFDGEATVTERGFYFGTEADPQLNGVQYKEMTGIGEFSLNIAKLKPSTNYYYRAYATNKYGTATGFQKNIRTMPVLDSVLIADTLEFVYGTEQDTILRILGDSIKIIDTDSIFHTLKISWDLIEFNNLVAGNYNIFGIFTLPDFVYKDYTKSQEVTIKKIIRINSPSYLDSIVPIDNIEIMLNTSYDRALGLLPDTTQIIDSDSSIFSVKLNWTIPDFDSTLIDTFTAIGEFKLPLNVIQHDTDIPLLVTTEIVVMDSIVDYNGNKYYFVKMGNQYWLNENLKSKNSPNGNDLKETAYDENNSWVEQYGYLYSWQDAQNACPTGWHLPSEEEWQTLFDTVGGDNIAGKILKSIREEPDAHPRWKNYSSSNAIDSLGFNAFSGGYNKYSFYHYTGSSLGEIGYWWTSATNISVSMYYNRDDIDFLNMSEKKLSIRCIKN
;
A
#
# COMPACT_ATOMS: atom_id res chain seq x y z
N MET A 1 15.05 73.37 -15.56
CA MET A 1 16.47 73.71 -15.26
C MET A 1 16.76 73.22 -13.84
N LYS A 2 17.75 72.32 -13.69
CA LYS A 2 19.03 72.55 -12.97
C LYS A 2 18.86 72.79 -11.45
N PHE A 3 19.25 71.80 -10.64
CA PHE A 3 20.49 71.80 -9.81
C PHE A 3 20.34 72.76 -8.61
N ILE A 4 20.36 72.34 -7.33
CA ILE A 4 21.46 71.61 -6.66
C ILE A 4 21.04 71.08 -5.25
N ASN A 5 21.69 69.99 -4.82
CA ASN A 5 21.80 69.38 -3.46
C ASN A 5 20.51 69.06 -2.65
N LEU A 6 20.10 67.81 -2.36
CA LEU A 6 20.77 66.54 -1.96
C LEU A 6 20.95 66.37 -0.43
N ILE A 7 20.03 65.60 0.18
CA ILE A 7 20.24 64.67 1.33
C ILE A 7 20.78 65.29 2.63
N LYS A 8 19.97 65.56 3.69
CA LYS A 8 19.39 64.66 4.74
C LYS A 8 18.46 65.56 5.59
N ILE A 9 17.40 65.15 6.30
CA ILE A 9 16.76 63.85 6.62
C ILE A 9 15.24 64.12 6.84
N LEU A 10 14.36 63.11 6.68
CA LEU A 10 12.92 63.09 7.05
C LEU A 10 12.03 64.29 6.61
N LYS A 11 11.06 64.03 5.71
CA LYS A 11 9.59 64.09 6.01
C LYS A 11 8.72 64.10 4.76
N SER A 12 7.71 63.22 4.74
CA SER A 12 6.28 63.50 4.55
C SER A 12 5.58 62.13 4.44
N TYR A 13 4.46 61.84 5.10
CA TYR A 13 3.41 62.64 5.75
C TYR A 13 3.16 62.11 7.18
N ASN A 14 2.49 62.74 8.17
CA ASN A 14 1.95 64.07 8.48
C ASN A 14 1.69 64.06 10.02
N ALA A 15 1.61 65.13 10.83
CA ALA A 15 1.45 66.57 10.59
C ALA A 15 2.21 67.43 11.64
N LEU A 16 2.16 68.76 11.50
CA LEU A 16 2.73 69.81 12.38
C LEU A 16 1.65 70.35 13.36
N LEU A 17 1.93 71.05 14.48
CA LEU A 17 2.57 72.37 14.54
C LEU A 17 2.91 72.81 16.00
N PHE A 18 3.91 73.70 16.13
CA PHE A 18 4.36 74.35 17.38
C PHE A 18 3.51 75.57 17.77
N CYS A 19 3.43 75.89 19.07
CA CYS A 19 3.26 77.27 19.56
C CYS A 19 3.74 77.44 21.01
N PHE A 20 4.54 78.48 21.28
CA PHE A 20 4.81 78.98 22.64
C PHE A 20 3.63 79.81 23.14
N LEU A 21 3.29 79.73 24.44
CA LEU A 21 2.58 80.81 25.12
C LEU A 21 2.96 80.90 26.61
N ILE A 22 3.29 82.11 27.04
CA ILE A 22 3.38 82.51 28.45
C ILE A 22 1.99 83.01 28.88
N ILE A 23 1.46 82.58 30.04
CA ILE A 23 0.58 83.33 30.97
C ILE A 23 0.49 82.55 32.31
N ASN A 24 1.45 82.83 33.20
CA ASN A 24 1.31 83.53 34.47
C ASN A 24 0.00 83.43 35.32
N ILE A 25 0.18 83.50 36.66
CA ILE A 25 -0.82 83.79 37.74
C ILE A 25 -1.67 82.55 38.18
N THR A 26 -1.80 82.15 39.46
CA THR A 26 -1.42 82.77 40.76
C THR A 26 -0.96 81.73 41.80
N ASN A 27 -0.29 82.21 42.84
CA ASN A 27 0.04 81.46 44.05
C ASN A 27 -1.23 81.11 44.88
N SER A 28 -1.52 79.81 45.04
CA SER A 28 -2.35 79.28 46.14
C SER A 28 -2.03 77.80 46.34
N TYR A 29 -1.69 77.41 47.57
CA TYR A 29 -1.46 76.02 47.99
C TYR A 29 -2.58 75.08 47.50
N GLY A 30 -2.26 74.17 46.58
CA GLY A 30 -3.20 73.19 46.04
C GLY A 30 -2.54 72.32 44.97
N ASN A 31 -2.62 71.00 45.14
CA ASN A 31 -2.09 70.03 44.19
C ASN A 31 -2.87 70.08 42.86
N ASP A 32 -2.20 69.98 41.71
CA ASP A 32 -2.07 68.70 40.98
C ASP A 32 -1.48 68.83 39.55
N ASN A 33 -0.58 67.88 39.24
CA ASN A 33 -0.28 67.23 37.95
C ASN A 33 -0.02 68.04 36.64
N LEU A 34 1.22 67.94 36.13
CA LEU A 34 1.56 68.25 34.73
C LEU A 34 2.66 67.34 34.13
N LYS A 35 2.24 66.50 33.17
CA LYS A 35 2.92 65.86 32.01
C LYS A 35 4.40 65.37 32.07
N THR A 36 4.54 64.08 31.75
CA THR A 36 5.76 63.31 31.39
C THR A 36 6.13 63.37 29.91
N ASP A 37 7.38 63.04 29.55
CA ASP A 37 7.80 62.64 28.19
C ASP A 37 8.56 61.29 28.21
N THR A 38 8.70 60.59 27.07
CA THR A 38 9.10 59.16 27.01
C THR A 38 10.48 58.92 26.36
N LEU A 39 11.33 58.09 26.98
CA LEU A 39 12.63 57.69 26.44
C LEU A 39 12.76 56.15 26.34
N LYS A 40 13.49 55.63 25.34
CA LYS A 40 13.44 54.21 24.92
C LYS A 40 14.80 53.54 25.05
N VAL A 41 14.84 52.36 25.68
CA VAL A 41 16.05 51.52 25.93
C VAL A 41 15.83 50.09 25.38
N ILE A 42 16.89 49.30 25.20
CA ILE A 42 16.90 47.98 24.52
C ILE A 42 17.30 46.86 25.52
N LEU A 43 16.98 45.60 25.19
CA LEU A 43 17.03 44.41 26.05
C LEU A 43 18.38 44.13 26.77
N ASN A 44 18.26 43.42 27.90
CA ASN A 44 19.33 42.80 28.72
C ASN A 44 20.26 43.73 29.51
N ASP A 45 19.87 44.99 29.75
CA ASP A 45 20.56 45.87 30.69
C ASP A 45 20.10 45.65 32.15
N THR A 46 21.08 45.53 33.07
CA THR A 46 20.83 45.69 34.51
C THR A 46 20.81 47.19 34.82
N ILE A 47 19.63 47.77 35.04
CA ILE A 47 19.49 49.21 35.32
C ILE A 47 19.84 49.48 36.79
N VAL A 48 21.10 49.87 37.04
CA VAL A 48 21.57 50.33 38.35
C VAL A 48 21.35 51.83 38.46
N PHE A 49 20.42 52.26 39.31
CA PHE A 49 20.18 53.68 39.57
C PHE A 49 21.26 54.25 40.51
N LYS A 50 21.99 55.26 40.04
CA LYS A 50 22.95 56.02 40.86
C LYS A 50 22.70 57.51 40.75
N LEU A 51 22.19 58.11 41.83
CA LEU A 51 21.99 59.54 41.96
C LEU A 51 23.33 60.24 42.24
N ASN A 52 23.99 60.72 41.19
CA ASN A 52 25.24 61.47 41.36
C ASN A 52 24.97 62.87 41.94
N ASN A 53 25.77 63.27 42.95
CA ASN A 53 25.78 64.59 43.61
C ASN A 53 24.57 64.95 44.52
N CYS A 54 23.84 63.97 45.07
CA CYS A 54 22.96 64.22 46.22
C CYS A 54 23.74 64.06 47.54
N MET A 55 23.90 65.13 48.32
CA MET A 55 24.43 65.05 49.69
C MET A 55 23.29 65.04 50.71
N GLY A 56 22.79 63.85 51.01
CA GLY A 56 21.74 63.59 52.00
C GLY A 56 21.23 62.15 51.89
N ASN A 57 20.73 61.58 52.99
CA ASN A 57 20.21 60.21 52.99
C ASN A 57 19.00 60.11 52.05
N ILE A 58 18.99 59.05 51.25
CA ILE A 58 17.91 58.69 50.32
C ILE A 58 17.18 57.48 50.93
N GLN A 59 15.85 57.54 50.93
CA GLN A 59 14.97 56.42 51.31
C GLN A 59 14.07 56.07 50.14
N TRP A 60 13.84 54.77 49.92
CA TRP A 60 13.09 54.23 48.80
C TRP A 60 11.86 53.45 49.26
N GLN A 61 10.84 53.33 48.42
CA GLN A 61 9.67 52.50 48.65
C GLN A 61 9.14 51.92 47.32
N GLU A 62 8.80 50.64 47.31
CA GLU A 62 8.19 49.95 46.18
C GLU A 62 6.67 49.84 46.34
N SER A 63 5.92 49.87 45.24
CA SER A 63 4.49 49.54 45.21
C SER A 63 4.15 48.66 44.02
N TYR A 64 3.47 47.54 44.29
CA TYR A 64 2.89 46.66 43.29
C TYR A 64 1.42 47.05 43.05
N ASN A 65 1.03 47.18 41.78
CA ASN A 65 -0.34 47.48 41.34
C ASN A 65 -0.93 48.84 41.78
N GLY A 66 -0.11 49.76 42.32
CA GLY A 66 -0.39 51.20 42.30
C GLY A 66 -1.47 51.70 43.27
N ILE A 67 -1.68 51.03 44.42
CA ILE A 67 -2.60 51.50 45.46
C ILE A 67 -1.85 51.62 46.80
N ASP A 68 -1.72 52.87 47.24
CA ASP A 68 -1.16 53.40 48.49
C ASP A 68 0.35 53.29 48.79
N PHE A 69 0.90 54.42 49.25
CA PHE A 69 2.25 54.58 49.80
C PHE A 69 2.11 55.19 51.21
N THR A 70 1.69 54.38 52.19
CA THR A 70 1.49 54.85 53.58
C THR A 70 2.75 54.66 54.41
N ASN A 71 3.38 55.78 54.80
CA ASN A 71 4.50 55.96 55.74
C ASN A 71 5.76 55.08 55.53
N ILE A 72 6.89 55.77 55.35
CA ILE A 72 8.24 55.18 55.30
C ILE A 72 8.78 55.13 56.73
N GLU A 73 9.07 53.94 57.25
CA GLU A 73 9.99 53.75 58.39
C GLU A 73 11.26 53.05 57.88
N ASP A 74 12.34 53.85 57.82
CA ASP A 74 13.77 53.51 57.82
C ASP A 74 14.25 52.13 57.30
N GLU A 75 14.48 52.05 55.99
CA GLU A 75 15.69 51.39 55.46
C GLU A 75 16.44 52.37 54.52
N THR A 76 17.76 52.45 54.69
CA THR A 76 18.63 53.43 54.00
C THR A 76 19.70 52.72 53.17
N GLU A 77 19.41 52.46 51.90
CA GLU A 77 20.42 52.05 50.92
C GLU A 77 20.42 52.96 49.69
N GLU A 78 21.62 53.31 49.20
CA GLU A 78 21.81 54.24 48.08
C GLU A 78 21.51 53.63 46.70
N THR A 79 21.23 52.32 46.63
CA THR A 79 21.08 51.57 45.37
C THR A 79 20.09 50.43 45.55
N ILE A 80 19.11 50.33 44.65
CA ILE A 80 18.16 49.21 44.58
C ILE A 80 18.44 48.38 43.32
N ILE A 81 18.31 47.06 43.44
CA ILE A 81 18.45 46.07 42.34
C ILE A 81 17.16 45.26 42.27
N ILE A 82 16.52 45.24 41.10
CA ILE A 82 15.15 44.71 40.94
C ILE A 82 15.14 43.55 39.94
N ASN A 83 14.63 42.39 40.37
CA ASN A 83 14.32 41.25 39.50
C ASN A 83 12.79 41.05 39.47
N ALA A 84 12.11 41.73 38.55
CA ALA A 84 10.65 41.69 38.43
C ALA A 84 10.18 40.63 37.42
N THR A 85 9.11 39.91 37.75
CA THR A 85 8.39 39.02 36.81
C THR A 85 6.91 39.42 36.71
N ASN A 86 6.47 39.72 35.49
CA ASN A 86 5.07 39.77 35.04
C ASN A 86 4.06 40.70 35.75
N ASN A 87 4.44 41.80 36.40
CA ASN A 87 3.50 42.89 36.73
C ASN A 87 4.17 44.28 36.85
N LEU A 88 3.37 45.34 36.70
CA LEU A 88 3.78 46.75 36.77
C LEU A 88 4.28 47.14 38.17
N LEU A 89 5.58 47.45 38.27
CA LEU A 89 6.23 47.97 39.48
C LEU A 89 6.32 49.51 39.42
N GLN A 90 6.04 50.18 40.52
CA GLN A 90 6.30 51.62 40.69
C GLN A 90 7.19 51.86 41.91
N LEU A 91 8.14 52.80 41.77
CA LEU A 91 9.10 53.17 42.81
C LEU A 91 8.92 54.63 43.21
N ARG A 92 9.10 54.95 44.49
CA ARG A 92 9.17 56.31 45.02
C ARG A 92 10.42 56.47 45.88
N ALA A 93 11.12 57.60 45.74
CA ALA A 93 12.24 57.99 46.59
C ALA A 93 11.94 59.28 47.36
N LYS A 94 12.58 59.45 48.51
CA LYS A 94 12.59 60.69 49.30
C LYS A 94 14.02 61.04 49.68
N VAL A 95 14.39 62.31 49.53
CA VAL A 95 15.71 62.87 49.87
C VAL A 95 15.51 63.94 50.94
N SER A 96 16.32 63.94 52.01
CA SER A 96 16.33 65.04 53.00
C SER A 96 17.60 65.88 52.87
N MET A 97 17.46 67.20 52.73
CA MET A 97 18.59 68.12 52.65
C MET A 97 19.12 68.50 54.03
N GLY A 98 20.45 68.48 54.20
CA GLY A 98 21.14 69.24 55.24
C GLY A 98 21.21 70.74 54.89
N GLU A 99 21.44 71.61 55.88
CA GLU A 99 21.17 73.06 55.86
C GLU A 99 21.87 73.93 54.78
N ASN A 100 22.64 73.38 53.84
CA ASN A 100 23.38 74.15 52.82
C ASN A 100 23.41 73.48 51.43
N ALA A 101 22.24 73.26 50.81
CA ALA A 101 22.11 72.89 49.40
C ALA A 101 21.03 73.72 48.70
N VAL A 102 21.27 74.10 47.44
CA VAL A 102 20.43 75.02 46.64
C VAL A 102 19.47 74.21 45.77
N ASP A 103 18.21 74.66 45.71
CA ASP A 103 17.10 74.25 44.82
C ASP A 103 17.27 72.94 44.03
N CYS A 104 16.69 71.86 44.53
CA CYS A 104 16.32 70.71 43.70
C CYS A 104 14.91 70.93 43.12
N GLU A 105 14.82 71.18 41.82
CA GLU A 105 13.54 71.13 41.11
C GLU A 105 13.00 69.69 41.09
N TRP A 106 11.73 69.52 41.45
CA TRP A 106 11.07 68.23 41.53
C TRP A 106 10.58 67.81 40.13
N TYR A 107 11.40 67.06 39.39
CA TYR A 107 10.94 66.34 38.19
C TYR A 107 10.67 64.88 38.53
N SER A 108 9.39 64.51 38.58
CA SER A 108 8.99 63.10 38.49
C SER A 108 8.93 62.71 37.01
N ASP A 109 9.85 61.88 36.56
CA ASP A 109 9.70 61.16 35.28
C ASP A 109 9.52 59.67 35.55
N THR A 110 8.37 59.17 35.12
CA THR A 110 7.88 57.83 35.41
C THR A 110 8.70 56.78 34.66
N ILE A 111 9.25 55.80 35.39
CA ILE A 111 9.93 54.65 34.78
C ILE A 111 8.92 53.53 34.56
N ILE A 112 8.56 53.28 33.29
CA ILE A 112 7.75 52.11 32.90
C ILE A 112 8.71 51.00 32.47
N ILE A 113 8.87 49.99 33.31
CA ILE A 113 9.61 48.77 32.94
C ILE A 113 8.66 47.86 32.14
N SER A 114 8.93 47.70 30.85
CA SER A 114 8.26 46.74 29.97
C SER A 114 9.21 45.57 29.71
N VAL A 115 8.98 44.44 30.38
CA VAL A 115 9.67 43.18 30.04
C VAL A 115 8.81 42.35 29.09
N ASN A 116 9.47 41.85 28.04
CA ASN A 116 8.99 41.00 26.96
C ASN A 116 7.82 40.05 27.32
N ASN A 117 6.78 40.06 26.47
CA ASN A 117 6.53 38.83 25.71
C ASN A 117 7.44 38.91 24.47
N GLU A 118 8.39 38.00 24.34
CA GLU A 118 9.00 37.78 23.02
C GLU A 118 7.90 37.16 22.18
N LEU A 119 7.46 37.87 21.13
CA LEU A 119 6.66 37.22 20.10
C LEU A 119 7.55 36.13 19.51
N PRO A 120 7.17 34.85 19.59
CA PRO A 120 8.07 33.79 19.16
C PRO A 120 8.45 34.01 17.70
N TYR A 121 9.75 33.96 17.42
CA TYR A 121 10.27 34.35 16.10
C TYR A 121 10.29 33.16 15.15
N LEU A 122 10.26 33.42 13.85
CA LEU A 122 10.37 32.37 12.83
C LEU A 122 11.67 31.57 13.02
N LYS A 123 11.55 30.33 13.47
CA LYS A 123 12.65 29.38 13.75
C LYS A 123 12.96 28.52 12.53
N ASN A 124 11.93 28.07 11.80
CA ASN A 124 12.08 27.23 10.61
C ASN A 124 10.90 27.39 9.64
N ILE A 125 11.11 27.06 8.37
CA ILE A 125 10.06 26.93 7.35
C ILE A 125 10.09 25.49 6.85
N ILE A 126 8.94 24.79 6.87
CA ILE A 126 8.87 23.44 6.29
C ILE A 126 9.05 23.57 4.77
N THR A 127 10.03 22.82 4.25
CA THR A 127 10.42 22.80 2.85
C THR A 127 9.23 22.41 1.98
N VAL A 128 8.95 23.21 0.95
CA VAL A 128 7.95 22.87 -0.07
C VAL A 128 8.56 21.82 -1.01
N PRO A 129 7.89 20.68 -1.28
CA PRO A 129 8.41 19.66 -2.18
C PRO A 129 8.56 20.19 -3.61
N PRO A 130 9.51 19.64 -4.40
CA PRO A 130 9.66 19.97 -5.82
C PRO A 130 8.48 19.45 -6.64
N ILE A 131 8.26 20.06 -7.81
CA ILE A 131 7.24 19.61 -8.78
C ILE A 131 7.85 19.40 -10.17
N GLU A 132 7.22 18.53 -10.96
CA GLU A 132 7.58 18.28 -12.36
C GLU A 132 6.46 18.78 -13.28
N VAL A 133 6.82 19.39 -14.41
CA VAL A 133 5.88 19.96 -15.38
C VAL A 133 6.33 19.69 -16.82
N GLU A 134 5.38 19.63 -17.74
CA GLU A 134 5.67 19.35 -19.16
C GLU A 134 6.34 20.55 -19.86
N PHE A 135 7.16 20.26 -20.86
CA PHE A 135 7.65 21.24 -21.83
C PHE A 135 6.49 22.09 -22.40
N ASN A 136 6.71 23.40 -22.58
CA ASN A 136 5.70 24.39 -22.94
C ASN A 136 4.58 24.68 -21.91
N THR A 137 4.63 24.16 -20.68
CA THR A 137 3.65 24.53 -19.63
C THR A 137 3.66 26.04 -19.37
N HIS A 138 2.49 26.68 -19.26
CA HIS A 138 2.41 28.12 -18.96
C HIS A 138 2.68 28.39 -17.47
N ASP A 139 3.38 29.48 -17.15
CA ASP A 139 3.72 29.86 -15.76
C ASP A 139 2.50 29.97 -14.83
N SER A 140 1.34 30.37 -15.36
CA SER A 140 0.05 30.42 -14.67
C SER A 140 -0.44 29.03 -14.22
N ILE A 141 -0.20 28.01 -15.04
CA ILE A 141 -0.50 26.61 -14.70
C ILE A 141 0.46 26.15 -13.60
N ILE A 142 1.77 26.40 -13.75
CA ILE A 142 2.79 26.03 -12.74
C ILE A 142 2.45 26.65 -11.36
N LYS A 143 2.09 27.94 -11.33
CA LYS A 143 1.65 28.63 -10.11
C LYS A 143 0.38 28.04 -9.46
N SER A 144 -0.46 27.33 -10.24
CA SER A 144 -1.67 26.67 -9.73
C SER A 144 -1.42 25.27 -9.15
N VAL A 145 -0.40 24.54 -9.63
CA VAL A 145 -0.01 23.22 -9.07
C VAL A 145 1.06 23.29 -7.98
N LEU A 146 1.80 24.40 -7.87
CA LEU A 146 2.67 24.64 -6.70
C LEU A 146 1.86 24.66 -5.39
N GLN A 147 2.47 24.21 -4.29
CA GLN A 147 1.79 24.11 -3.00
C GLN A 147 1.33 25.49 -2.49
N GLN A 148 0.04 25.68 -2.25
CA GLN A 148 -0.53 27.01 -1.96
C GLN A 148 -0.33 27.48 -0.50
N ASN A 149 0.18 26.62 0.37
CA ASN A 149 0.50 26.93 1.76
C ASN A 149 1.70 26.10 2.24
N THR A 150 2.34 26.51 3.33
CA THR A 150 3.31 25.69 4.08
C THR A 150 3.17 25.94 5.58
N ILE A 151 3.90 25.17 6.37
CA ILE A 151 4.00 25.36 7.82
C ILE A 151 5.30 26.10 8.12
N ILE A 152 5.22 27.10 8.99
CA ILE A 152 6.37 27.67 9.68
C ILE A 152 6.38 27.21 11.14
N ILE A 153 7.58 27.09 11.71
CA ILE A 153 7.80 26.76 13.12
C ILE A 153 8.35 28.01 13.78
N ASP A 154 7.76 28.41 14.91
CA ASP A 154 8.26 29.53 15.71
C ASP A 154 9.27 29.09 16.79
N SER A 155 9.82 30.04 17.55
CA SER A 155 10.83 29.76 18.58
C SER A 155 10.31 28.91 19.74
N ASP A 156 8.99 28.85 19.94
CA ASP A 156 8.31 28.03 20.95
C ASP A 156 7.99 26.60 20.42
N ASP A 157 8.50 26.24 19.23
CA ASP A 157 8.19 25.00 18.51
C ASP A 157 6.70 24.83 18.14
N LYS A 158 5.96 25.95 18.00
CA LYS A 158 4.57 25.92 17.50
C LYS A 158 4.54 26.01 15.98
N ASN A 159 3.68 25.18 15.39
CA ASN A 159 3.43 25.14 13.95
C ASN A 159 2.34 26.15 13.55
N HIS A 160 2.62 27.00 12.57
CA HIS A 160 1.65 27.93 11.98
C HIS A 160 1.54 27.70 10.47
N GLN A 161 0.33 27.59 9.94
CA GLN A 161 0.11 27.47 8.50
C GLN A 161 0.05 28.86 7.85
N VAL A 162 0.85 29.06 6.79
CA VAL A 162 0.92 30.32 6.02
C VAL A 162 0.62 30.06 4.54
N ASN A 163 -0.10 30.97 3.89
CA ASN A 163 -0.39 30.90 2.46
C ASN A 163 0.79 31.45 1.64
N LEU A 164 1.10 30.79 0.53
CA LEU A 164 2.23 31.10 -0.35
C LEU A 164 1.76 31.80 -1.63
N SER A 165 2.49 32.85 -2.03
CA SER A 165 2.32 33.55 -3.31
C SER A 165 3.58 33.37 -4.17
N TRP A 166 3.42 32.73 -5.33
CA TRP A 166 4.51 32.19 -6.14
C TRP A 166 5.00 33.08 -7.28
N GLU A 167 6.32 33.29 -7.34
CA GLU A 167 7.05 33.94 -8.42
C GLU A 167 7.99 32.94 -9.14
N LEU A 168 8.13 33.07 -10.46
CA LEU A 168 8.94 32.20 -11.32
C LEU A 168 9.95 33.06 -12.12
N PRO A 169 10.94 33.68 -11.46
CA PRO A 169 11.71 34.80 -12.03
C PRO A 169 12.57 34.43 -13.25
N ASN A 170 13.02 33.17 -13.36
CA ASN A 170 13.90 32.70 -14.43
C ASN A 170 13.27 31.63 -15.33
N TYR A 171 11.95 31.40 -15.22
CA TYR A 171 11.26 30.35 -15.97
C TYR A 171 11.21 30.65 -17.47
N LYS A 172 11.48 29.62 -18.29
CA LYS A 172 11.39 29.70 -19.76
C LYS A 172 10.59 28.50 -20.26
N LYS A 173 9.37 28.76 -20.76
CA LYS A 173 8.44 27.72 -21.25
C LYS A 173 9.03 26.82 -22.35
N ASP A 174 9.88 27.40 -23.21
CA ASP A 174 10.45 26.73 -24.38
C ASP A 174 11.81 26.05 -24.08
N SER A 175 12.10 25.71 -22.81
CA SER A 175 13.37 25.11 -22.38
C SER A 175 13.17 24.03 -21.31
N VAL A 176 13.82 22.90 -21.49
CA VAL A 176 13.96 21.82 -20.50
C VAL A 176 14.97 22.25 -19.43
N GLY A 177 14.76 21.86 -18.17
CA GLY A 177 15.68 22.16 -17.08
C GLY A 177 15.01 22.33 -15.71
N VAL A 178 15.83 22.54 -14.68
CA VAL A 178 15.36 22.81 -13.31
C VAL A 178 15.30 24.32 -13.08
N TYR A 179 14.14 24.81 -12.65
CA TYR A 179 13.88 26.21 -12.32
C TYR A 179 13.60 26.35 -10.83
N ILE A 180 13.83 27.55 -10.27
CA ILE A 180 13.49 27.85 -8.87
C ILE A 180 12.22 28.69 -8.84
N ALA A 181 11.21 28.22 -8.12
CA ALA A 181 10.01 28.97 -7.76
C ALA A 181 10.21 29.58 -6.38
N LEU A 182 9.84 30.87 -6.22
CA LEU A 182 9.96 31.61 -4.97
C LEU A 182 8.57 31.84 -4.37
N GLY A 183 8.29 31.27 -3.21
CA GLY A 183 7.03 31.38 -2.49
C GLY A 183 7.13 32.42 -1.38
N SER A 184 6.38 33.52 -1.48
CA SER A 184 6.33 34.58 -0.47
C SER A 184 5.13 34.42 0.47
N PHE A 185 5.27 34.80 1.74
CA PHE A 185 4.20 34.71 2.75
C PHE A 185 4.24 35.86 3.76
N ASN A 186 3.13 36.07 4.46
CA ASN A 186 3.01 36.97 5.60
C ASN A 186 3.12 36.17 6.91
N LEU A 187 3.72 36.76 7.95
CA LEU A 187 3.74 36.14 9.28
C LEU A 187 2.34 36.15 9.93
N PRO A 188 1.96 35.10 10.68
CA PRO A 188 0.80 35.10 11.55
C PRO A 188 0.86 36.20 12.62
N SER A 189 -0.30 36.62 13.12
CA SER A 189 -0.35 37.53 14.25
C SER A 189 0.27 36.86 15.49
N GLY A 190 1.27 37.51 16.08
CA GLY A 190 2.00 36.99 17.24
C GLY A 190 3.32 36.28 16.92
N VAL A 191 3.75 36.19 15.65
CA VAL A 191 5.07 35.64 15.26
C VAL A 191 5.98 36.76 14.76
N ALA A 192 7.22 36.83 15.24
CA ALA A 192 8.20 37.83 14.83
C ALA A 192 9.12 37.36 13.67
N PRO A 193 9.64 38.27 12.83
CA PRO A 193 10.70 37.93 11.88
C PRO A 193 12.03 37.65 12.61
N PRO A 194 12.96 36.87 12.02
CA PRO A 194 14.25 36.58 12.64
C PRO A 194 15.10 37.84 12.83
N ILE A 195 15.73 38.00 13.99
CA ILE A 195 16.58 39.15 14.31
C ILE A 195 18.03 38.85 13.91
N ASP A 196 18.41 39.16 12.67
CA ASP A 196 19.81 39.44 12.32
C ASP A 196 19.95 40.39 11.11
N ASN A 197 21.15 40.92 10.90
CA ASN A 197 21.48 42.13 10.15
C ASN A 197 21.49 41.97 8.62
N GLY A 198 20.37 41.53 8.05
CA GLY A 198 20.15 41.49 6.60
C GLY A 198 18.68 41.61 6.23
N LEU A 199 18.38 42.25 5.09
CA LEU A 199 17.03 42.32 4.53
C LEU A 199 16.59 40.93 3.99
N ILE A 200 16.22 40.03 4.89
CA ILE A 200 15.65 38.73 4.53
C ILE A 200 14.17 38.93 4.21
N MET A 201 13.83 38.84 2.93
CA MET A 201 12.43 38.66 2.53
C MET A 201 11.94 37.30 3.02
N LEU A 202 10.75 37.26 3.64
CA LEU A 202 10.08 36.02 4.04
C LEU A 202 9.66 35.22 2.80
N LYS A 203 10.56 34.37 2.32
CA LYS A 203 10.38 33.53 1.14
C LYS A 203 10.86 32.10 1.43
N THR A 204 10.15 31.13 0.86
CA THR A 204 10.62 29.76 0.65
C THR A 204 10.95 29.57 -0.82
N GLU A 205 11.74 28.56 -1.16
CA GLU A 205 11.99 28.15 -2.54
C GLU A 205 11.65 26.68 -2.76
N THR A 206 11.32 26.33 -4.00
CA THR A 206 11.18 24.93 -4.44
C THR A 206 11.59 24.79 -5.91
N GLN A 207 11.95 23.57 -6.31
CA GLN A 207 12.37 23.25 -7.67
C GLN A 207 11.17 22.91 -8.56
N VAL A 208 11.21 23.40 -9.80
CA VAL A 208 10.29 23.06 -10.88
C VAL A 208 11.09 22.44 -12.01
N SER A 209 10.98 21.12 -12.19
CA SER A 209 11.63 20.38 -13.27
C SER A 209 10.75 20.40 -14.52
N VAL A 210 11.20 21.07 -15.58
CA VAL A 210 10.57 20.97 -16.90
C VAL A 210 11.14 19.76 -17.62
N ILE A 211 10.29 18.77 -17.93
CA ILE A 211 10.66 17.53 -18.62
C ILE A 211 10.07 17.49 -20.03
N ASN A 212 10.83 16.94 -20.98
CA ASN A 212 10.33 16.65 -22.33
C ASN A 212 9.74 15.23 -22.34
N PRO A 213 8.45 15.03 -22.67
CA PRO A 213 7.85 13.71 -22.75
C PRO A 213 8.54 12.82 -23.80
N MET A 214 9.11 11.69 -23.38
CA MET A 214 9.65 10.67 -24.28
C MET A 214 9.02 9.30 -24.02
N LEU A 215 9.02 8.43 -25.02
CA LEU A 215 8.77 7.00 -24.83
C LEU A 215 9.85 6.40 -23.90
N PRO A 216 9.54 5.31 -23.16
CA PRO A 216 10.56 4.60 -22.41
C PRO A 216 11.57 3.96 -23.38
N LYS A 217 12.76 3.61 -22.88
CA LYS A 217 13.75 2.82 -23.64
C LYS A 217 13.89 1.47 -22.98
N ILE A 218 13.78 0.40 -23.75
CA ILE A 218 13.82 -0.97 -23.25
C ILE A 218 14.62 -1.89 -24.18
N ALA A 219 15.42 -2.77 -23.61
CA ALA A 219 16.02 -3.91 -24.31
C ALA A 219 15.30 -5.20 -23.93
N THR A 220 15.13 -6.12 -24.89
CA THR A 220 14.66 -7.49 -24.61
C THR A 220 15.83 -8.33 -24.14
N ILE A 221 15.62 -9.20 -23.14
CA ILE A 221 16.63 -10.17 -22.71
C ILE A 221 16.54 -11.42 -23.61
N PRO A 222 17.65 -11.93 -24.17
CA PRO A 222 17.66 -13.17 -24.93
C PRO A 222 17.05 -14.33 -24.14
N PRO A 223 16.14 -15.14 -24.73
CA PRO A 223 15.50 -16.26 -24.05
C PRO A 223 16.52 -17.29 -23.50
N LYS A 224 16.31 -17.71 -22.26
CA LYS A 224 17.20 -18.64 -21.51
C LYS A 224 16.38 -19.77 -20.89
N GLY A 225 17.05 -20.83 -20.39
CA GLY A 225 16.38 -21.91 -19.67
C GLY A 225 15.36 -22.71 -20.50
N ILE A 226 15.58 -22.83 -21.82
CA ILE A 226 14.65 -23.48 -22.75
C ILE A 226 14.51 -24.98 -22.43
N THR A 227 13.28 -25.42 -22.21
CA THR A 227 12.90 -26.83 -21.99
C THR A 227 12.06 -27.35 -23.16
N ILE A 228 11.39 -28.50 -22.99
CA ILE A 228 10.42 -29.03 -23.97
C ILE A 228 9.16 -28.19 -24.06
N ASN A 229 8.79 -27.44 -23.01
CA ASN A 229 7.52 -26.72 -22.91
C ASN A 229 7.59 -25.39 -22.14
N SER A 230 8.79 -24.87 -21.88
CA SER A 230 8.98 -23.61 -21.16
C SER A 230 10.25 -22.86 -21.58
N VAL A 231 10.28 -21.57 -21.26
CA VAL A 231 11.44 -20.68 -21.43
C VAL A 231 11.43 -19.57 -20.37
N ILE A 232 12.58 -18.98 -20.09
CA ILE A 232 12.71 -17.73 -19.30
C ILE A 232 12.96 -16.58 -20.27
N VAL A 233 12.16 -15.53 -20.16
CA VAL A 233 12.21 -14.29 -20.98
C VAL A 233 12.27 -13.07 -20.07
N GLY A 234 12.56 -11.89 -20.62
CA GLY A 234 12.59 -10.66 -19.84
C GLY A 234 12.94 -9.41 -20.63
N GLY A 235 13.13 -8.31 -19.92
CA GLY A 235 13.54 -7.01 -20.46
C GLY A 235 14.30 -6.15 -19.46
N ILE A 236 15.04 -5.17 -19.97
CA ILE A 236 15.79 -4.18 -19.20
C ILE A 236 15.31 -2.78 -19.60
N ILE A 237 14.76 -2.05 -18.65
CA ILE A 237 14.29 -0.66 -18.81
C ILE A 237 15.52 0.25 -18.70
N ILE A 238 16.03 0.67 -19.85
CA ILE A 238 17.21 1.53 -20.01
C ILE A 238 16.87 2.97 -19.58
N SER A 239 15.64 3.41 -19.83
CA SER A 239 15.15 4.73 -19.40
C SER A 239 13.63 4.72 -19.31
N THR A 240 13.10 5.46 -18.35
CA THR A 240 11.65 5.64 -18.16
C THR A 240 11.03 6.66 -19.14
N GLY A 241 11.85 7.40 -19.91
CA GLY A 241 11.38 8.46 -20.80
C GLY A 241 10.88 9.72 -20.08
N GLY A 242 11.22 9.86 -18.79
CA GLY A 242 10.79 10.98 -17.94
C GLY A 242 9.47 10.74 -17.20
N TYR A 243 8.82 9.59 -17.37
CA TYR A 243 7.57 9.24 -16.67
C TYR A 243 7.67 7.86 -16.03
N PRO A 244 7.07 7.63 -14.84
CA PRO A 244 6.97 6.30 -14.25
C PRO A 244 6.42 5.26 -15.24
N ILE A 245 6.99 4.06 -15.20
CA ILE A 245 6.52 2.93 -16.00
C ILE A 245 5.21 2.44 -15.40
N LYS A 246 4.16 2.43 -16.21
CA LYS A 246 2.82 1.96 -15.85
C LYS A 246 2.73 0.42 -15.91
N GLU A 247 3.44 -0.17 -16.85
CA GLU A 247 3.39 -1.61 -17.14
C GLU A 247 4.63 -2.02 -17.94
N ALA A 248 5.18 -3.21 -17.71
CA ALA A 248 6.24 -3.79 -18.50
C ALA A 248 6.04 -5.31 -18.65
N GLY A 249 6.69 -5.91 -19.65
CA GLY A 249 6.52 -7.34 -19.92
C GLY A 249 7.14 -7.81 -21.23
N VAL A 250 6.69 -8.97 -21.71
CA VAL A 250 7.17 -9.62 -22.94
C VAL A 250 5.99 -10.11 -23.79
N TYR A 251 5.95 -9.71 -25.05
CA TYR A 251 5.12 -10.36 -26.07
C TYR A 251 5.82 -11.61 -26.59
N TRP A 252 5.06 -12.68 -26.87
CA TRP A 252 5.61 -13.92 -27.40
C TRP A 252 4.64 -14.69 -28.31
N GLY A 253 5.12 -15.43 -29.30
CA GLY A 253 4.25 -16.22 -30.20
C GLY A 253 5.01 -16.97 -31.27
N THR A 254 4.33 -17.80 -32.07
CA THR A 254 4.96 -18.60 -33.15
C THR A 254 5.22 -17.82 -34.45
N GLN A 255 4.85 -16.54 -34.49
CA GLN A 255 5.04 -15.65 -35.64
C GLN A 255 5.97 -14.48 -35.29
N PHE A 256 6.75 -14.05 -36.28
CA PHE A 256 7.58 -12.84 -36.18
C PHE A 256 6.68 -11.60 -36.02
N ASN A 257 7.07 -10.66 -35.16
CA ASN A 257 6.30 -9.51 -34.67
C ASN A 257 5.23 -9.93 -33.64
N SER A 258 5.72 -10.54 -32.56
CA SER A 258 4.93 -10.98 -31.41
C SER A 258 4.10 -9.89 -30.73
N GLU A 259 4.46 -8.61 -30.88
CA GLU A 259 3.64 -7.47 -30.42
C GLU A 259 2.35 -7.26 -31.22
N ILE A 260 2.26 -7.79 -32.43
CA ILE A 260 1.07 -7.75 -33.31
C ILE A 260 0.31 -9.08 -33.25
N PHE A 261 1.06 -10.18 -33.18
CA PHE A 261 0.56 -11.54 -33.44
C PHE A 261 0.72 -12.51 -32.24
N GLY A 262 1.36 -12.09 -31.17
CA GLY A 262 1.65 -12.92 -30.01
C GLY A 262 0.67 -12.75 -28.85
N GLU A 263 0.92 -13.52 -27.79
CA GLU A 263 0.36 -13.32 -26.46
C GLU A 263 1.24 -12.36 -25.65
N LYS A 264 0.68 -11.79 -24.58
CA LYS A 264 1.30 -10.74 -23.76
C LYS A 264 1.51 -11.25 -22.33
N LEU A 265 2.76 -11.36 -21.90
CA LEU A 265 3.14 -11.65 -20.52
C LEU A 265 3.46 -10.33 -19.80
N ILE A 266 2.66 -9.96 -18.81
CA ILE A 266 2.91 -8.79 -17.95
C ILE A 266 3.83 -9.23 -16.81
N VAL A 267 4.90 -8.49 -16.54
CA VAL A 267 5.86 -8.79 -15.46
C VAL A 267 5.97 -7.60 -14.53
N ASN A 268 5.45 -7.74 -13.31
CA ASN A 268 5.52 -6.70 -12.28
C ASN A 268 6.89 -6.75 -11.60
N SER A 269 7.70 -5.70 -11.77
CA SER A 269 9.00 -5.53 -11.12
C SER A 269 9.18 -4.07 -10.68
N GLU A 270 9.77 -3.87 -9.51
CA GLU A 270 10.23 -2.54 -9.05
C GLU A 270 11.65 -2.22 -9.55
N ASP A 271 12.36 -3.22 -10.08
CA ASP A 271 13.71 -3.08 -10.65
C ASP A 271 13.69 -2.72 -12.14
N ASN A 272 14.73 -2.03 -12.60
CA ASN A 272 14.98 -1.74 -14.03
C ASN A 272 15.21 -3.00 -14.89
N ASN A 273 15.18 -4.20 -14.32
CA ASN A 273 15.32 -5.48 -15.00
C ASN A 273 14.17 -6.39 -14.54
N PHE A 274 13.55 -7.10 -15.48
CA PHE A 274 12.47 -8.05 -15.18
C PHE A 274 12.64 -9.32 -16.00
N THR A 275 12.37 -10.47 -15.38
CA THR A 275 12.38 -11.79 -16.03
C THR A 275 11.27 -12.67 -15.48
N ASP A 276 10.63 -13.45 -16.35
CA ASP A 276 9.62 -14.45 -15.96
C ASP A 276 9.62 -15.64 -16.94
N SER A 277 8.85 -16.68 -16.62
CA SER A 277 8.79 -17.95 -17.35
C SER A 277 7.49 -18.13 -18.13
N ILE A 278 7.61 -18.36 -19.45
CA ILE A 278 6.51 -18.85 -20.27
C ILE A 278 6.48 -20.38 -20.14
N LYS A 279 5.29 -20.95 -19.96
CA LYS A 279 5.05 -22.39 -19.74
C LYS A 279 4.01 -22.91 -20.74
N SER A 280 3.84 -24.24 -20.81
CA SER A 280 2.89 -24.91 -21.71
C SER A 280 3.12 -24.63 -23.20
N LEU A 281 4.36 -24.34 -23.58
CA LEU A 281 4.77 -24.25 -24.98
C LEU A 281 4.71 -25.63 -25.65
N LEU A 282 4.43 -25.65 -26.95
CA LEU A 282 4.55 -26.87 -27.76
C LEU A 282 6.03 -27.25 -27.89
N SER A 283 6.35 -28.54 -27.82
CA SER A 283 7.71 -29.05 -28.06
C SER A 283 8.14 -28.88 -29.52
N ASN A 284 9.45 -28.83 -29.77
CA ASN A 284 10.05 -28.70 -31.11
C ASN A 284 9.50 -27.50 -31.95
N THR A 285 8.99 -26.46 -31.29
CA THR A 285 8.27 -25.34 -31.92
C THR A 285 9.05 -24.05 -31.75
N THR A 286 9.16 -23.26 -32.83
CA THR A 286 9.83 -21.96 -32.83
C THR A 286 8.90 -20.87 -32.33
N TYR A 287 9.39 -20.07 -31.39
CA TYR A 287 8.71 -18.93 -30.79
C TYR A 287 9.58 -17.68 -30.91
N TYR A 288 8.93 -16.53 -31.02
CA TYR A 288 9.51 -15.19 -31.03
C TYR A 288 9.11 -14.46 -29.75
N THR A 289 9.97 -13.55 -29.27
CA THR A 289 9.77 -12.82 -28.00
C THR A 289 10.25 -11.37 -28.12
N LYS A 290 9.45 -10.40 -27.66
CA LYS A 290 9.79 -8.97 -27.68
C LYS A 290 9.36 -8.29 -26.36
N ALA A 291 10.29 -7.70 -25.63
CA ALA A 291 9.97 -6.96 -24.40
C ALA A 291 9.27 -5.63 -24.72
N TYR A 292 8.45 -5.15 -23.80
CA TYR A 292 7.79 -3.84 -23.90
C TYR A 292 7.74 -3.13 -22.53
N ALA A 293 7.63 -1.80 -22.58
CA ALA A 293 7.37 -0.95 -21.42
C ALA A 293 6.41 0.19 -21.82
N ILE A 294 5.47 0.54 -20.94
CA ILE A 294 4.44 1.55 -21.16
C ILE A 294 4.65 2.68 -20.15
N ASN A 295 4.74 3.93 -20.60
CA ASN A 295 4.68 5.10 -19.71
C ASN A 295 3.44 5.96 -20.03
N LYS A 296 3.40 7.23 -19.57
CA LYS A 296 2.29 8.15 -19.85
C LYS A 296 2.08 8.44 -21.36
N ILE A 297 3.12 8.30 -22.17
CA ILE A 297 3.15 8.71 -23.58
C ILE A 297 2.65 7.59 -24.48
N ASP A 298 3.38 6.47 -24.55
CA ASP A 298 2.95 5.24 -25.25
C ASP A 298 3.83 4.05 -24.82
N THR A 299 3.70 2.94 -25.55
CA THR A 299 4.48 1.71 -25.43
C THR A 299 5.76 1.80 -26.24
N ALA A 300 6.91 1.50 -25.62
CA ALA A 300 8.14 1.19 -26.32
C ALA A 300 8.38 -0.33 -26.33
N PHE A 301 9.10 -0.79 -27.35
CA PHE A 301 9.43 -2.19 -27.56
C PHE A 301 10.94 -2.38 -27.70
N GLY A 302 11.45 -3.52 -27.21
CA GLY A 302 12.84 -3.94 -27.42
C GLY A 302 13.01 -4.74 -28.71
N LEU A 303 14.23 -5.27 -28.91
CA LEU A 303 14.54 -6.17 -30.03
C LEU A 303 13.73 -7.47 -29.97
N GLN A 304 13.47 -8.09 -31.12
CA GLN A 304 12.83 -9.41 -31.18
C GLN A 304 13.89 -10.51 -31.14
N TYR A 305 13.74 -11.46 -30.22
CA TYR A 305 14.48 -12.72 -30.25
C TYR A 305 13.60 -13.85 -30.75
N SER A 306 14.23 -14.98 -31.10
CA SER A 306 13.54 -16.25 -31.34
C SER A 306 14.26 -17.38 -30.62
N PHE A 307 13.51 -18.42 -30.27
CA PHE A 307 14.01 -19.65 -29.68
C PHE A 307 13.16 -20.83 -30.16
N LYS A 308 13.69 -22.05 -30.06
CA LYS A 308 12.95 -23.27 -30.37
C LYS A 308 12.91 -24.17 -29.15
N THR A 309 11.73 -24.62 -28.74
CA THR A 309 11.58 -25.56 -27.62
C THR A 309 12.22 -26.91 -27.95
N LYS A 310 12.67 -27.62 -26.90
CA LYS A 310 13.25 -28.96 -27.05
C LYS A 310 12.20 -29.97 -27.50
N TYR A 311 12.65 -31.09 -28.04
CA TYR A 311 11.81 -32.22 -28.43
C TYR A 311 11.36 -33.00 -27.19
N ASP A 312 10.09 -33.42 -27.14
CA ASP A 312 9.58 -34.26 -26.05
C ASP A 312 9.89 -35.74 -26.32
N HIS A 313 10.74 -36.32 -25.49
CA HIS A 313 11.22 -37.70 -25.64
C HIS A 313 10.47 -38.61 -24.66
N GLY A 314 9.41 -39.27 -25.15
CA GLY A 314 8.74 -40.35 -24.43
C GLY A 314 9.71 -41.50 -24.08
N GLN A 315 9.41 -42.25 -23.01
CA GLN A 315 10.37 -43.13 -22.32
C GLN A 315 10.99 -44.28 -23.15
N ASP A 316 10.50 -44.61 -24.35
CA ASP A 316 10.93 -45.81 -25.12
C ASP A 316 11.22 -45.57 -26.62
N SER A 317 11.39 -44.33 -27.10
CA SER A 317 11.52 -44.04 -28.55
C SER A 317 12.95 -44.00 -29.09
N THR A 318 13.36 -45.00 -29.89
CA THR A 318 14.52 -44.88 -30.80
C THR A 318 14.29 -43.77 -31.83
N PHE A 319 15.36 -43.17 -32.38
CA PHE A 319 15.24 -42.09 -33.35
C PHE A 319 16.10 -42.30 -34.62
N PRO A 320 15.57 -42.08 -35.83
CA PRO A 320 16.34 -42.23 -37.08
C PRO A 320 17.34 -41.09 -37.27
N ILE A 321 18.59 -41.44 -37.61
CA ILE A 321 19.57 -40.55 -38.23
C ILE A 321 19.78 -40.95 -39.68
N TYR A 322 20.16 -39.97 -40.51
CA TYR A 322 20.38 -40.13 -41.93
C TYR A 322 21.76 -39.58 -42.34
N TYR A 323 22.43 -40.23 -43.29
CA TYR A 323 23.73 -39.85 -43.84
C TYR A 323 23.64 -39.74 -45.37
N ASN A 324 24.12 -38.63 -45.94
CA ASN A 324 24.26 -38.49 -47.38
C ASN A 324 25.54 -39.17 -47.86
N ASN A 325 25.42 -40.19 -48.71
CA ASN A 325 26.59 -40.89 -49.25
C ASN A 325 27.13 -40.19 -50.52
N SER A 326 27.38 -38.89 -50.41
CA SER A 326 28.01 -38.04 -51.43
C SER A 326 29.35 -38.61 -51.91
N ASN A 327 30.07 -39.27 -51.00
CA ASN A 327 31.36 -39.91 -51.22
C ASN A 327 31.28 -41.25 -51.99
N LYS A 328 30.07 -41.71 -52.35
CA LYS A 328 29.80 -42.91 -53.17
C LYS A 328 30.43 -44.20 -52.62
N TRP A 329 30.41 -44.39 -51.31
CA TRP A 329 30.86 -45.62 -50.67
C TRP A 329 29.92 -46.79 -51.01
N ASP A 330 30.49 -47.97 -51.31
CA ASP A 330 29.72 -49.19 -51.63
C ASP A 330 28.86 -49.69 -50.44
N SER A 331 29.17 -49.25 -49.22
CA SER A 331 28.40 -49.51 -48.00
C SER A 331 28.67 -48.40 -46.99
N THR A 332 27.69 -48.10 -46.14
CA THR A 332 27.78 -47.06 -45.10
C THR A 332 27.47 -47.67 -43.74
N TYR A 333 28.32 -47.42 -42.76
CA TYR A 333 28.18 -47.87 -41.37
C TYR A 333 28.12 -46.67 -40.42
N VAL A 334 27.44 -46.84 -39.29
CA VAL A 334 27.47 -45.90 -38.16
C VAL A 334 28.02 -46.58 -36.91
N TRP A 335 29.02 -45.95 -36.29
CA TRP A 335 29.61 -46.41 -35.04
C TRP A 335 29.24 -45.44 -33.92
N ILE A 336 28.73 -45.95 -32.79
CA ILE A 336 28.16 -45.16 -31.68
C ILE A 336 28.76 -45.56 -30.35
N TRP A 337 29.08 -44.60 -29.49
CA TRP A 337 29.60 -44.89 -28.15
C TRP A 337 29.21 -43.83 -27.12
N ASN A 338 29.36 -44.18 -25.84
CA ASN A 338 29.27 -43.24 -24.73
C ASN A 338 30.63 -43.16 -24.00
N ASN A 339 30.82 -42.17 -23.13
CA ASN A 339 32.10 -41.93 -22.45
C ASN A 339 32.44 -42.93 -21.32
N THR A 340 31.55 -43.90 -21.05
CA THR A 340 31.67 -44.89 -19.97
C THR A 340 31.66 -46.35 -20.46
N GLU A 341 30.99 -46.65 -21.58
CA GLU A 341 30.85 -47.97 -22.21
C GLU A 341 30.71 -47.83 -23.74
N THR A 342 31.30 -48.73 -24.53
CA THR A 342 31.08 -48.83 -25.98
C THR A 342 29.79 -49.58 -26.28
N LEU A 343 28.87 -48.95 -27.02
CA LEU A 343 27.53 -49.48 -27.31
C LEU A 343 27.44 -50.31 -28.60
N SER A 344 28.54 -50.36 -29.35
CA SER A 344 28.69 -51.18 -30.55
C SER A 344 30.00 -51.96 -30.42
N ASP A 345 29.91 -53.29 -30.55
CA ASP A 345 30.94 -54.23 -30.07
C ASP A 345 32.29 -54.16 -30.82
N SER A 346 32.32 -53.58 -32.03
CA SER A 346 33.56 -53.32 -32.78
C SER A 346 33.35 -52.31 -33.93
N PHE A 347 34.43 -51.63 -34.34
CA PHE A 347 34.46 -50.89 -35.61
C PHE A 347 34.28 -51.89 -36.78
N PRO A 348 33.49 -51.60 -37.83
CA PRO A 348 32.98 -50.27 -38.23
C PRO A 348 31.62 -49.85 -37.68
N GLY A 349 31.05 -50.60 -36.73
CA GLY A 349 29.70 -50.37 -36.21
C GLY A 349 28.59 -50.97 -37.08
N GLU A 350 27.39 -50.41 -36.93
CA GLU A 350 26.14 -50.95 -37.49
C GLU A 350 25.93 -50.51 -38.94
N LEU A 351 25.42 -51.41 -39.78
CA LEU A 351 25.16 -51.13 -41.20
C LEU A 351 23.94 -50.20 -41.34
N MET A 352 24.11 -49.10 -42.09
CA MET A 352 23.02 -48.20 -42.45
C MET A 352 22.28 -48.70 -43.70
N TYR A 353 20.97 -48.50 -43.75
CA TYR A 353 20.11 -48.95 -44.85
C TYR A 353 19.81 -47.82 -45.83
N PRO A 354 19.78 -48.05 -47.16
CA PRO A 354 19.35 -47.02 -48.11
C PRO A 354 17.98 -46.45 -47.74
N SER A 355 17.87 -45.12 -47.72
CA SER A 355 16.62 -44.43 -47.45
C SER A 355 15.61 -44.74 -48.54
N LYS A 356 14.37 -45.02 -48.14
CA LYS A 356 13.26 -45.29 -49.09
C LYS A 356 12.76 -44.04 -49.77
N ASP A 357 12.98 -42.89 -49.13
CA ASP A 357 12.30 -41.64 -49.48
C ASP A 357 13.21 -40.68 -50.27
N ILE A 358 14.55 -40.80 -50.13
CA ILE A 358 15.52 -39.94 -50.83
C ILE A 358 16.70 -40.77 -51.35
N GLN A 359 16.93 -40.74 -52.67
CA GLN A 359 18.01 -41.49 -53.31
C GLN A 359 19.40 -40.92 -52.93
N GLY A 360 20.35 -41.80 -52.59
CA GLY A 360 21.71 -41.43 -52.16
C GLY A 360 21.88 -41.33 -50.63
N TRP A 361 20.78 -41.25 -49.88
CA TRP A 361 20.78 -41.21 -48.43
C TRP A 361 20.69 -42.60 -47.80
N TYR A 362 21.26 -42.76 -46.62
CA TYR A 362 21.24 -43.98 -45.80
C TYR A 362 20.73 -43.65 -44.39
N ASN A 363 20.04 -44.57 -43.71
CA ASN A 363 19.46 -44.34 -42.39
C ASN A 363 19.77 -45.45 -41.38
N TYR A 364 19.70 -45.10 -40.09
CA TYR A 364 19.81 -46.00 -38.96
C TYR A 364 19.04 -45.46 -37.75
N ASN A 365 18.35 -46.34 -36.99
CA ASN A 365 17.60 -45.95 -35.79
C ASN A 365 18.47 -46.10 -34.53
N VAL A 366 18.80 -45.00 -33.89
CA VAL A 366 19.72 -45.00 -32.73
C VAL A 366 18.96 -45.15 -31.40
N PRO A 367 19.44 -45.99 -30.47
CA PRO A 367 18.94 -46.01 -29.10
C PRO A 367 19.34 -44.75 -28.31
N VAL A 368 18.50 -44.34 -27.36
CA VAL A 368 18.44 -42.97 -26.78
C VAL A 368 19.57 -42.61 -25.79
N ARG A 369 20.73 -43.28 -25.85
CA ARG A 369 21.85 -43.04 -24.92
C ARG A 369 23.21 -43.28 -25.59
N PHE A 370 23.69 -42.33 -26.38
CA PHE A 370 25.08 -42.30 -26.82
C PHE A 370 25.58 -40.84 -26.78
N ASP A 371 26.89 -40.66 -26.60
CA ASP A 371 27.49 -39.32 -26.53
C ASP A 371 28.08 -38.90 -27.88
N HIS A 372 28.55 -39.87 -28.67
CA HIS A 372 29.33 -39.66 -29.88
C HIS A 372 28.99 -40.68 -30.98
N LEU A 373 29.08 -40.26 -32.25
CA LEU A 373 28.97 -41.14 -33.42
C LEU A 373 29.97 -40.78 -34.53
N ILE A 374 30.24 -41.74 -35.43
CA ILE A 374 30.88 -41.50 -36.73
C ILE A 374 30.16 -42.28 -37.84
N PHE A 375 30.31 -41.81 -39.09
CA PHE A 375 29.95 -42.59 -40.30
C PHE A 375 31.21 -43.08 -41.01
N SER A 376 31.20 -44.31 -41.54
CA SER A 376 32.35 -44.90 -42.27
C SER A 376 31.93 -45.81 -43.43
N ASN A 377 32.91 -46.17 -44.27
CA ASN A 377 32.76 -47.16 -45.35
C ASN A 377 33.21 -48.59 -44.96
N GLY A 378 33.43 -48.87 -43.67
CA GLY A 378 33.93 -50.17 -43.20
C GLY A 378 35.45 -50.32 -43.11
N HIS A 379 36.24 -49.32 -43.51
CA HIS A 379 37.71 -49.39 -43.53
C HIS A 379 38.33 -48.30 -42.63
N GLU A 380 39.40 -48.64 -41.91
CA GLU A 380 40.14 -47.68 -41.09
C GLU A 380 40.72 -46.53 -41.94
N GLY A 381 40.45 -45.28 -41.53
CA GLY A 381 40.92 -44.07 -42.21
C GLY A 381 39.93 -43.41 -43.17
N THR A 382 38.79 -44.05 -43.47
CA THR A 382 37.73 -43.51 -44.35
C THR A 382 36.41 -43.35 -43.59
N GLN A 383 36.39 -42.34 -42.72
CA GLN A 383 35.30 -42.02 -41.80
C GLN A 383 35.14 -40.51 -41.59
N THR A 384 34.00 -40.07 -41.02
CA THR A 384 33.82 -38.69 -40.54
C THR A 384 34.66 -38.41 -39.29
N SER A 385 34.81 -37.13 -38.95
CA SER A 385 35.17 -36.72 -37.60
C SER A 385 34.11 -37.20 -36.58
N THR A 386 34.47 -37.21 -35.29
CA THR A 386 33.52 -37.49 -34.20
C THR A 386 32.40 -36.46 -34.20
N LEU A 387 31.16 -36.94 -34.34
CA LEU A 387 29.94 -36.14 -34.34
C LEU A 387 29.21 -36.30 -33.00
N ILE A 388 28.60 -35.23 -32.51
CA ILE A 388 27.75 -35.23 -31.32
C ILE A 388 26.32 -34.94 -31.77
N ARG A 389 25.42 -35.89 -31.53
CA ARG A 389 23.99 -35.82 -31.90
C ARG A 389 23.21 -36.69 -30.93
N ASN A 390 22.04 -36.27 -30.46
CA ASN A 390 21.21 -37.06 -29.55
C ASN A 390 19.71 -37.00 -29.90
N TYR A 391 19.38 -36.68 -31.16
CA TYR A 391 18.03 -36.69 -31.73
C TYR A 391 18.10 -36.87 -33.25
N SER A 392 16.97 -37.19 -33.89
CA SER A 392 16.88 -37.41 -35.34
C SER A 392 17.44 -36.27 -36.16
N GLY A 393 18.12 -36.58 -37.26
CA GLY A 393 18.70 -35.59 -38.17
C GLY A 393 19.33 -36.19 -39.41
N TRP A 394 19.65 -35.32 -40.36
CA TRP A 394 20.20 -35.63 -41.68
C TRP A 394 21.57 -34.99 -41.82
N TYR A 395 22.62 -35.80 -41.84
CA TYR A 395 24.00 -35.35 -41.97
C TYR A 395 24.45 -35.37 -43.43
N ASP A 396 24.83 -34.21 -43.94
CA ASP A 396 25.38 -34.01 -45.29
C ASP A 396 26.74 -33.34 -45.18
N ASP A 397 27.80 -34.00 -45.67
CA ASP A 397 29.20 -33.56 -45.73
C ASP A 397 29.60 -32.39 -44.79
N SER A 398 29.52 -32.63 -43.47
CA SER A 398 29.87 -31.74 -42.34
C SER A 398 28.73 -30.95 -41.66
N VAL A 399 27.49 -31.03 -42.15
CA VAL A 399 26.34 -30.29 -41.59
C VAL A 399 25.23 -31.24 -41.14
N TRP A 400 24.72 -31.05 -39.92
CA TRP A 400 23.48 -31.69 -39.45
C TRP A 400 22.27 -30.81 -39.76
N ASN A 401 21.26 -31.39 -40.40
CA ASN A 401 19.95 -30.78 -40.62
C ASN A 401 18.89 -31.49 -39.77
N ASP A 402 17.99 -30.72 -39.16
CA ASP A 402 16.94 -31.26 -38.26
C ASP A 402 15.67 -31.69 -39.01
N THR A 403 15.56 -31.36 -40.30
CA THR A 403 14.45 -31.70 -41.20
C THR A 403 14.94 -32.63 -42.30
N THR A 404 14.02 -33.33 -42.95
CA THR A 404 14.26 -33.94 -44.26
C THR A 404 14.86 -32.88 -45.20
N PRO A 405 15.95 -33.19 -45.92
CA PRO A 405 16.43 -32.40 -47.05
C PRO A 405 15.52 -32.72 -48.24
N ASP A 406 14.29 -32.25 -48.14
CA ASP A 406 13.24 -32.40 -49.14
C ASP A 406 13.23 -31.18 -50.08
N GLU A 407 13.01 -31.38 -51.37
CA GLU A 407 13.21 -30.38 -52.43
C GLU A 407 12.15 -29.25 -52.43
N SER A 408 11.28 -29.16 -51.41
CA SER A 408 10.12 -28.25 -51.44
C SER A 408 9.63 -27.73 -50.08
N VAL A 409 10.36 -26.78 -49.48
CA VAL A 409 9.76 -25.83 -48.51
C VAL A 409 10.13 -24.39 -48.87
N SER A 410 9.26 -23.75 -49.65
CA SER A 410 9.31 -22.31 -49.86
C SER A 410 8.79 -21.56 -48.63
N ILE A 411 9.67 -21.39 -47.65
CA ILE A 411 9.79 -20.07 -47.01
C ILE A 411 10.02 -19.07 -48.16
N LEU A 412 9.63 -17.80 -48.02
CA LEU A 412 10.11 -16.75 -48.92
C LEU A 412 11.62 -16.53 -48.69
N SER A 413 12.42 -17.51 -49.12
CA SER A 413 13.86 -17.49 -49.10
C SER A 413 14.31 -16.49 -50.15
N LEU A 414 14.65 -15.29 -49.69
CA LEU A 414 15.32 -14.32 -50.53
C LEU A 414 16.71 -14.88 -50.87
N ALA A 415 16.83 -15.44 -52.07
CA ALA A 415 18.09 -15.92 -52.63
C ALA A 415 18.38 -15.13 -53.91
N ASP A 416 19.63 -14.72 -54.09
CA ASP A 416 20.08 -14.23 -55.39
C ASP A 416 20.35 -15.38 -56.37
N ILE A 417 20.77 -15.01 -57.59
CA ILE A 417 21.09 -15.93 -58.68
C ILE A 417 22.32 -16.82 -58.41
N ASP A 418 23.13 -16.49 -57.39
CA ASP A 418 24.26 -17.30 -56.91
C ASP A 418 23.87 -18.21 -55.73
N GLY A 419 22.59 -18.20 -55.31
CA GLY A 419 22.10 -18.96 -54.17
C GLY A 419 22.47 -18.37 -52.81
N ASN A 420 23.02 -17.15 -52.75
CA ASN A 420 23.26 -16.46 -51.48
C ASN A 420 21.90 -16.16 -50.84
N LYS A 421 21.66 -16.68 -49.65
CA LYS A 421 20.44 -16.45 -48.88
C LYS A 421 20.58 -15.17 -48.04
N TYR A 422 19.47 -14.44 -47.92
CA TYR A 422 19.38 -13.20 -47.17
C TYR A 422 18.19 -13.22 -46.22
N LYS A 423 18.41 -12.65 -45.04
CA LYS A 423 17.36 -12.24 -44.11
C LYS A 423 16.67 -10.96 -44.62
N THR A 424 15.49 -10.69 -44.07
CA THR A 424 14.67 -9.52 -44.41
C THR A 424 14.00 -8.96 -43.16
N VAL A 425 13.71 -7.65 -43.17
CA VAL A 425 13.11 -6.92 -42.06
C VAL A 425 11.99 -6.01 -42.57
N ILE A 426 10.96 -5.81 -41.75
CA ILE A 426 9.84 -4.91 -42.06
C ILE A 426 10.04 -3.61 -41.27
N ILE A 427 10.08 -2.48 -41.96
CA ILE A 427 10.24 -1.15 -41.36
C ILE A 427 9.16 -0.23 -41.97
N GLY A 428 8.24 0.27 -41.15
CA GLY A 428 7.02 0.88 -41.64
C GLY A 428 6.21 -0.09 -42.51
N ASN A 429 5.81 0.34 -43.70
CA ASN A 429 5.11 -0.51 -44.68
C ASN A 429 6.08 -1.25 -45.63
N GLN A 430 7.39 -1.07 -45.45
CA GLN A 430 8.41 -1.52 -46.39
C GLN A 430 9.07 -2.81 -45.91
N ILE A 431 9.46 -3.67 -46.86
CA ILE A 431 10.25 -4.87 -46.57
C ILE A 431 11.63 -4.71 -47.19
N TRP A 432 12.63 -4.61 -46.31
CA TRP A 432 14.04 -4.37 -46.62
C TRP A 432 14.87 -5.64 -46.42
N MET A 433 16.01 -5.74 -47.13
CA MET A 433 17.09 -6.61 -46.70
C MET A 433 17.76 -6.00 -45.46
N ASN A 434 17.99 -6.78 -44.40
CA ASN A 434 18.88 -6.39 -43.29
C ASN A 434 20.36 -6.72 -43.58
N GLU A 435 20.63 -7.61 -44.53
CA GLU A 435 21.98 -7.92 -45.03
C GLU A 435 22.29 -7.17 -46.33
N ASN A 436 23.58 -6.88 -46.57
CA ASN A 436 24.04 -6.28 -47.83
C ASN A 436 24.11 -7.34 -48.95
N LEU A 437 23.80 -6.95 -50.18
CA LEU A 437 23.85 -7.82 -51.35
C LEU A 437 25.28 -8.32 -51.63
N LYS A 438 25.41 -9.59 -52.00
CA LYS A 438 26.70 -10.30 -52.22
C LYS A 438 26.72 -11.18 -53.48
N THR A 439 25.91 -10.82 -54.46
CA THR A 439 25.83 -11.47 -55.77
C THR A 439 27.03 -11.12 -56.65
N THR A 440 27.37 -12.04 -57.55
CA THR A 440 28.43 -11.89 -58.55
C THR A 440 27.88 -11.83 -59.97
N LYS A 441 26.55 -11.89 -60.13
CA LYS A 441 25.82 -11.93 -61.39
C LYS A 441 24.54 -11.09 -61.37
N TYR A 442 24.06 -10.69 -62.54
CA TYR A 442 22.73 -10.09 -62.70
C TYR A 442 21.62 -11.16 -62.74
N LYS A 443 20.35 -10.77 -62.64
CA LYS A 443 19.20 -11.72 -62.66
C LYS A 443 19.18 -12.65 -63.87
N ASN A 444 19.70 -12.20 -65.01
CA ASN A 444 19.81 -12.98 -66.25
C ASN A 444 20.97 -14.00 -66.27
N SER A 445 21.71 -14.15 -65.16
CA SER A 445 22.93 -14.98 -65.01
C SER A 445 24.20 -14.46 -65.71
N GLU A 446 24.23 -13.24 -66.24
CA GLU A 446 25.47 -12.62 -66.70
C GLU A 446 26.37 -12.21 -65.53
N ASN A 447 27.68 -12.43 -65.66
CA ASN A 447 28.65 -12.10 -64.61
C ASN A 447 28.88 -10.58 -64.52
N ILE A 448 28.93 -10.07 -63.28
CA ILE A 448 29.41 -8.72 -62.98
C ILE A 448 30.94 -8.75 -62.96
N THR A 449 31.62 -7.69 -63.42
CA THR A 449 33.09 -7.67 -63.46
C THR A 449 33.67 -7.72 -62.05
N PHE A 450 34.50 -8.72 -61.74
CA PHE A 450 35.19 -8.80 -60.45
C PHE A 450 36.51 -8.03 -60.47
N CYS A 451 36.68 -7.10 -59.52
CA CYS A 451 37.81 -6.17 -59.48
C CYS A 451 38.47 -6.16 -58.09
N ASN A 452 39.24 -7.20 -57.74
CA ASN A 452 39.86 -7.33 -56.41
C ASN A 452 41.11 -6.44 -56.24
N GLY A 453 40.92 -5.12 -56.23
CA GLY A 453 42.00 -4.14 -56.15
C GLY A 453 42.72 -3.84 -57.47
N ASP A 454 42.29 -4.41 -58.60
CA ASP A 454 42.76 -3.98 -59.93
C ASP A 454 42.08 -2.65 -60.32
N VAL A 455 42.79 -1.56 -59.96
CA VAL A 455 42.50 -0.15 -60.27
C VAL A 455 42.16 0.09 -61.75
N LEU A 456 42.79 -0.62 -62.68
CA LEU A 456 42.56 -0.42 -64.12
C LEU A 456 41.27 -1.10 -64.59
N SER A 457 40.98 -2.30 -64.08
CA SER A 457 39.72 -3.01 -64.35
C SER A 457 38.49 -2.29 -63.79
N TRP A 458 38.67 -1.51 -62.71
CA TRP A 458 37.58 -0.76 -62.06
C TRP A 458 37.34 0.62 -62.69
N SER A 459 38.40 1.43 -62.82
CA SER A 459 38.30 2.87 -63.12
C SER A 459 37.62 3.22 -64.44
N ASN A 460 37.69 2.33 -65.43
CA ASN A 460 37.09 2.52 -66.76
C ASN A 460 35.82 1.68 -66.98
N ASN A 461 35.32 0.97 -65.98
CA ASN A 461 34.20 0.03 -66.15
C ASN A 461 32.85 0.75 -66.13
N THR A 462 32.17 0.74 -67.28
CA THR A 462 30.82 1.30 -67.47
C THR A 462 29.72 0.25 -67.66
N GLU A 463 30.06 -1.04 -67.58
CA GLU A 463 29.13 -2.18 -67.78
C GLU A 463 28.67 -2.79 -66.44
N GLY A 464 29.49 -2.62 -65.40
CA GLY A 464 29.25 -3.04 -64.03
C GLY A 464 30.45 -3.80 -63.43
N ALA A 465 30.87 -3.38 -62.24
CA ALA A 465 31.93 -4.00 -61.46
C ALA A 465 31.58 -4.11 -59.98
N TYR A 466 32.09 -5.16 -59.33
CA TYR A 466 32.01 -5.40 -57.90
C TYR A 466 33.38 -5.77 -57.29
N MET A 467 33.53 -5.54 -55.99
CA MET A 467 34.68 -6.01 -55.21
C MET A 467 34.27 -6.38 -53.78
N TRP A 468 35.10 -7.19 -53.11
CA TRP A 468 34.90 -7.52 -51.69
C TRP A 468 35.48 -6.44 -50.78
N PRO A 469 34.81 -6.10 -49.67
CA PRO A 469 35.39 -5.26 -48.62
C PRO A 469 36.76 -5.78 -48.18
N SER A 470 37.68 -4.85 -47.93
CA SER A 470 39.11 -5.15 -47.63
C SER A 470 39.87 -5.99 -48.69
N ASN A 471 39.31 -6.19 -49.89
CA ASN A 471 39.78 -7.14 -50.92
C ASN A 471 39.84 -8.61 -50.44
N ASP A 472 39.05 -8.95 -49.42
CA ASP A 472 39.03 -10.27 -48.78
C ASP A 472 37.65 -10.92 -48.95
N ILE A 473 37.63 -12.10 -49.60
CA ILE A 473 36.41 -12.91 -49.78
C ILE A 473 35.76 -13.30 -48.46
N ASN A 474 36.52 -13.44 -47.37
CA ASN A 474 35.97 -13.79 -46.06
C ASN A 474 35.06 -12.68 -45.48
N MET A 475 35.15 -11.45 -46.01
CA MET A 475 34.28 -10.33 -45.64
C MET A 475 32.92 -10.39 -46.33
N LYS A 476 32.74 -11.26 -47.33
CA LYS A 476 31.50 -11.44 -48.11
C LYS A 476 30.27 -11.62 -47.21
N ASP A 477 30.35 -12.51 -46.23
CA ASP A 477 29.19 -12.86 -45.39
C ASP A 477 28.95 -11.88 -44.24
N TYR A 478 29.91 -10.99 -43.96
CA TYR A 478 29.80 -9.96 -42.94
C TYR A 478 29.34 -8.60 -43.47
N TYR A 479 29.76 -8.23 -44.68
CA TYR A 479 29.63 -6.86 -45.20
C TYR A 479 29.02 -6.77 -46.60
N GLY A 480 28.82 -7.89 -47.30
CA GLY A 480 28.37 -7.93 -48.69
C GLY A 480 29.46 -7.57 -49.69
N ALA A 481 29.06 -7.18 -50.90
CA ALA A 481 29.95 -6.65 -51.93
C ALA A 481 29.75 -5.14 -52.15
N LEU A 482 30.81 -4.47 -52.63
CA LEU A 482 30.78 -3.07 -53.06
C LEU A 482 30.62 -3.03 -54.58
N TYR A 483 29.53 -2.43 -55.06
CA TYR A 483 29.19 -2.35 -56.49
C TYR A 483 29.35 -0.93 -57.00
N ASN A 484 29.88 -0.79 -58.22
CA ASN A 484 29.79 0.49 -58.92
C ASN A 484 28.34 0.79 -59.36
N TRP A 485 28.03 2.07 -59.57
CA TRP A 485 26.64 2.45 -59.91
C TRP A 485 26.19 1.88 -61.26
N TYR A 486 27.12 1.61 -62.19
CA TYR A 486 26.81 0.94 -63.45
C TYR A 486 26.20 -0.46 -63.24
N SER A 487 26.64 -1.19 -62.21
CA SER A 487 26.01 -2.46 -61.80
C SER A 487 24.62 -2.25 -61.22
N VAL A 488 24.45 -1.20 -60.41
CA VAL A 488 23.17 -0.82 -59.78
C VAL A 488 22.11 -0.44 -60.83
N SER A 489 22.55 0.17 -61.93
CA SER A 489 21.70 0.65 -63.01
C SER A 489 21.53 -0.31 -64.19
N ASN A 490 22.17 -1.49 -64.15
CA ASN A 490 22.16 -2.42 -65.27
C ASN A 490 20.73 -2.92 -65.53
N GLU A 491 20.32 -2.94 -66.80
CA GLU A 491 18.96 -3.32 -67.21
C GLU A 491 18.59 -4.77 -66.86
N ASN A 492 19.59 -5.64 -66.71
CA ASN A 492 19.42 -7.03 -66.30
C ASN A 492 19.10 -7.19 -64.80
N GLY A 493 19.20 -6.11 -64.01
CA GLY A 493 18.83 -6.08 -62.60
C GLY A 493 19.86 -6.73 -61.67
N LEU A 494 20.17 -6.03 -60.58
CA LEU A 494 21.16 -6.46 -59.59
C LEU A 494 20.54 -7.16 -58.36
N CYS A 495 19.38 -6.70 -57.90
CA CYS A 495 18.66 -7.32 -56.78
C CYS A 495 18.04 -8.69 -57.15
N PRO A 496 17.66 -9.53 -56.18
CA PRO A 496 16.93 -10.77 -56.44
C PRO A 496 15.54 -10.55 -57.08
N GLU A 497 14.89 -11.65 -57.48
CA GLU A 497 13.59 -11.56 -58.14
C GLU A 497 12.46 -11.16 -57.19
N GLY A 498 11.61 -10.22 -57.61
CA GLY A 498 10.64 -9.53 -56.75
C GLY A 498 11.26 -8.46 -55.82
N TRP A 499 12.54 -8.12 -55.99
CA TRP A 499 13.25 -7.07 -55.25
C TRP A 499 13.93 -6.09 -56.20
N GLU A 500 14.07 -4.85 -55.74
CA GLU A 500 14.62 -3.73 -56.51
C GLU A 500 15.59 -2.84 -55.69
N ILE A 501 16.33 -2.00 -56.39
CA ILE A 501 17.22 -0.99 -55.79
C ILE A 501 16.36 0.15 -55.25
N PRO A 502 16.45 0.50 -53.94
CA PRO A 502 15.56 1.49 -53.35
C PRO A 502 15.73 2.88 -53.97
N LYS A 503 14.57 3.47 -54.28
CA LYS A 503 14.40 4.81 -54.86
C LYS A 503 14.51 5.86 -53.76
N GLU A 504 14.56 7.14 -54.14
CA GLU A 504 14.65 8.24 -53.18
C GLU A 504 13.39 8.31 -52.29
N GLU A 505 12.24 7.94 -52.84
CA GLU A 505 10.96 7.82 -52.14
C GLU A 505 11.00 6.69 -51.10
N ASP A 506 11.60 5.55 -51.43
CA ASP A 506 11.71 4.39 -50.54
C ASP A 506 12.56 4.75 -49.31
N TRP A 507 13.72 5.38 -49.53
CA TRP A 507 14.56 5.91 -48.46
C TRP A 507 13.87 7.02 -47.65
N ALA A 508 13.07 7.88 -48.29
CA ALA A 508 12.33 8.93 -47.59
C ALA A 508 11.24 8.36 -46.66
N GLU A 509 10.51 7.32 -47.07
CA GLU A 509 9.54 6.63 -46.19
C GLU A 509 10.25 5.97 -45.00
N LEU A 510 11.37 5.27 -45.23
CA LEU A 510 12.20 4.71 -44.15
C LEU A 510 12.63 5.81 -43.14
N PHE A 511 13.13 6.94 -43.62
CA PHE A 511 13.55 8.04 -42.76
C PHE A 511 12.37 8.76 -42.08
N ASN A 512 11.19 8.78 -42.66
CA ASN A 512 9.99 9.34 -42.00
C ASN A 512 9.45 8.41 -40.91
N TYR A 513 9.73 7.11 -40.99
CA TYR A 513 9.30 6.12 -40.00
C TYR A 513 10.22 6.06 -38.75
N ILE A 514 11.53 6.24 -38.92
CA ILE A 514 12.47 6.22 -37.78
C ILE A 514 12.35 7.48 -36.91
N SER A 515 12.43 7.32 -35.59
CA SER A 515 12.21 8.42 -34.64
C SER A 515 13.23 9.57 -34.85
N ASN A 516 12.74 10.81 -34.88
CA ASN A 516 13.54 12.02 -35.20
C ASN A 516 14.17 12.04 -36.61
N GLY A 517 13.74 11.14 -37.51
CA GLY A 517 14.15 11.06 -38.89
C GLY A 517 15.66 10.96 -39.13
N LYS A 518 16.15 11.58 -40.20
CA LYS A 518 17.59 11.56 -40.53
C LYS A 518 18.46 12.07 -39.38
N GLN A 519 18.06 13.15 -38.70
CA GLN A 519 18.89 13.92 -37.77
C GLN A 519 19.45 13.12 -36.59
N HIS A 520 18.72 12.11 -36.10
CA HIS A 520 19.19 11.17 -35.08
C HIS A 520 18.96 9.70 -35.49
N GLY A 521 18.82 9.46 -36.80
CA GLY A 521 18.49 8.16 -37.38
C GLY A 521 19.64 7.18 -37.41
N ALA A 522 20.90 7.65 -37.41
CA ALA A 522 22.07 6.80 -37.61
C ALA A 522 22.14 5.70 -36.56
N ASN A 523 22.05 6.05 -35.28
CA ASN A 523 22.13 5.11 -34.16
C ASN A 523 21.02 4.03 -34.20
N GLN A 524 19.86 4.33 -34.81
CA GLN A 524 18.68 3.46 -34.87
C GLN A 524 18.71 2.43 -36.01
N LEU A 525 19.56 2.61 -37.03
CA LEU A 525 19.77 1.65 -38.13
C LEU A 525 21.16 0.99 -38.08
N MET A 526 22.06 1.53 -37.27
CA MET A 526 23.43 1.07 -37.07
C MET A 526 23.49 -0.19 -36.21
N GLY A 527 24.11 -1.25 -36.73
CA GLY A 527 24.29 -2.52 -36.02
C GLY A 527 25.14 -2.39 -34.75
N CYS A 528 24.71 -3.02 -33.66
CA CYS A 528 25.14 -2.76 -32.27
C CYS A 528 26.55 -3.26 -31.87
N ARG A 529 27.34 -3.81 -32.81
CA ARG A 529 28.64 -4.44 -32.49
C ARG A 529 29.75 -3.42 -32.64
N ILE A 530 30.26 -2.90 -31.51
CA ILE A 530 31.32 -1.89 -31.46
C ILE A 530 32.27 -2.22 -30.29
N PRO A 531 33.59 -2.18 -30.48
CA PRO A 531 34.54 -2.32 -29.39
C PRO A 531 34.37 -1.23 -28.32
N ASN A 532 34.33 -1.64 -27.06
CA ASN A 532 34.01 -0.85 -25.88
C ASN A 532 32.58 -0.26 -25.91
N SER A 533 31.62 -0.97 -26.49
CA SER A 533 30.20 -0.57 -26.50
C SER A 533 29.63 -0.53 -25.07
N PRO A 534 28.89 0.53 -24.68
CA PRO A 534 28.24 0.63 -23.36
C PRO A 534 27.03 -0.30 -23.20
N LEU A 535 26.79 -1.20 -24.16
CA LEU A 535 25.72 -2.22 -24.11
C LEU A 535 26.22 -3.57 -23.56
N ASP A 536 27.52 -3.72 -23.32
CA ASP A 536 28.21 -4.90 -22.79
C ASP A 536 27.96 -6.23 -23.57
N GLY A 537 28.55 -7.32 -23.09
CA GLY A 537 28.31 -8.68 -23.61
C GLY A 537 28.70 -8.86 -25.09
N ASN A 538 27.84 -9.49 -25.88
CA ASN A 538 28.10 -9.78 -27.31
C ASN A 538 28.16 -8.51 -28.20
N PHE A 539 27.86 -7.33 -27.65
CA PHE A 539 27.89 -6.05 -28.37
C PHE A 539 29.27 -5.36 -28.25
N ASP A 540 29.98 -5.59 -27.14
CA ASP A 540 31.41 -5.24 -27.01
C ASP A 540 32.28 -6.34 -27.61
N THR A 541 32.65 -6.19 -28.89
CA THR A 541 33.41 -7.19 -29.62
C THR A 541 34.19 -6.60 -30.78
N TRP A 542 35.37 -7.16 -31.03
CA TRP A 542 36.22 -6.89 -32.19
C TRP A 542 35.96 -7.85 -33.36
N ASP A 543 35.07 -8.84 -33.21
CA ASP A 543 34.80 -9.83 -34.25
C ASP A 543 33.86 -9.25 -35.32
N HIS A 544 34.14 -9.52 -36.60
CA HIS A 544 33.31 -9.03 -37.70
C HIS A 544 31.90 -9.66 -37.73
N PRO A 545 30.86 -8.96 -38.25
CA PRO A 545 30.88 -7.54 -38.56
C PRO A 545 30.84 -6.69 -37.28
N HIS A 546 31.63 -5.63 -37.25
CA HIS A 546 31.62 -4.61 -36.21
C HIS A 546 31.84 -3.22 -36.83
N TRP A 547 31.58 -2.16 -36.06
CA TRP A 547 32.05 -0.80 -36.32
C TRP A 547 33.34 -0.52 -35.55
N ALA A 548 34.19 0.37 -36.06
CA ALA A 548 35.35 0.85 -35.31
C ALA A 548 34.94 1.95 -34.31
N SER A 549 35.46 1.83 -33.09
CA SER A 549 35.30 2.83 -32.04
C SER A 549 35.89 4.18 -32.47
N PHE A 550 35.07 5.22 -32.51
CA PHE A 550 35.58 6.59 -32.55
C PHE A 550 36.14 6.95 -31.16
N GLN A 551 37.20 7.77 -31.08
CA GLN A 551 37.90 8.00 -29.82
C GLN A 551 36.99 8.62 -28.75
N LEU A 552 37.11 8.10 -27.52
CA LEU A 552 36.42 8.54 -26.31
C LEU A 552 36.37 10.07 -26.20
N GLY A 553 35.17 10.66 -26.31
CA GLY A 553 35.02 12.10 -26.10
C GLY A 553 33.65 12.72 -26.38
N SER A 554 32.91 12.31 -27.43
CA SER A 554 31.84 13.20 -27.93
C SER A 554 30.68 12.62 -28.78
N SER A 555 30.28 11.34 -28.67
CA SER A 555 29.08 10.88 -29.42
C SER A 555 28.26 9.80 -28.71
N SER A 556 26.93 9.98 -28.74
CA SER A 556 25.90 9.09 -28.17
C SER A 556 25.61 7.85 -29.04
N ILE A 557 26.54 7.50 -29.92
CA ILE A 557 26.34 6.57 -31.04
C ILE A 557 27.07 5.27 -30.73
N TYR A 558 26.32 4.21 -30.46
CA TYR A 558 26.85 2.88 -30.17
C TYR A 558 26.16 1.75 -30.95
N GLY A 559 25.23 2.10 -31.84
CA GLY A 559 24.36 1.19 -32.56
C GLY A 559 23.33 0.56 -31.63
N ILE A 560 22.05 0.89 -31.80
CA ILE A 560 20.94 0.24 -31.09
C ILE A 560 20.01 -0.55 -32.02
N ASP A 561 20.20 -0.40 -33.34
CA ASP A 561 19.46 -1.06 -34.42
C ASP A 561 17.97 -1.33 -34.12
N THR A 562 17.26 -0.28 -33.68
CA THR A 562 15.89 -0.35 -33.17
C THR A 562 14.92 -1.04 -34.12
N TYR A 563 15.20 -0.98 -35.42
CA TYR A 563 14.35 -1.51 -36.48
C TYR A 563 14.89 -2.78 -37.15
N GLY A 564 16.00 -3.36 -36.66
CA GLY A 564 16.59 -4.60 -37.20
C GLY A 564 17.15 -4.45 -38.61
N PHE A 565 17.63 -3.25 -38.96
CA PHE A 565 18.21 -2.96 -40.27
C PHE A 565 19.66 -3.44 -40.36
N GLU A 566 20.39 -3.63 -39.26
CA GLU A 566 21.76 -4.17 -39.23
C GLU A 566 22.71 -3.46 -40.23
N ALA A 567 22.75 -2.13 -40.27
CA ALA A 567 23.74 -1.42 -41.08
C ALA A 567 25.14 -1.66 -40.52
N TYR A 568 25.99 -2.30 -41.33
CA TYR A 568 27.40 -2.55 -41.03
C TYR A 568 28.35 -1.88 -42.03
N PRO A 569 29.51 -1.41 -41.56
CA PRO A 569 30.36 -0.48 -42.30
C PRO A 569 31.37 -1.18 -43.22
N ALA A 570 30.90 -1.56 -44.40
CA ALA A 570 31.72 -2.16 -45.46
C ALA A 570 32.81 -1.22 -46.04
N GLY A 571 32.75 0.08 -45.74
CA GLY A 571 33.55 1.11 -46.41
C GLY A 571 33.05 1.36 -47.85
N ARG A 572 33.93 1.91 -48.70
CA ARG A 572 33.64 2.17 -50.12
C ARG A 572 34.87 1.94 -51.00
N ALA A 573 34.66 1.70 -52.28
CA ALA A 573 35.69 1.85 -53.31
C ALA A 573 35.65 3.27 -53.89
N SER A 574 36.82 3.88 -54.10
CA SER A 574 36.93 5.15 -54.79
C SER A 574 36.53 5.03 -56.27
N GLY A 575 36.35 6.16 -56.96
CA GLY A 575 36.15 6.20 -58.42
C GLY A 575 37.30 5.61 -59.25
N THR A 576 38.43 5.28 -58.62
CA THR A 576 39.58 4.58 -59.23
C THR A 576 39.77 3.16 -58.72
N GLY A 577 38.93 2.65 -57.81
CA GLY A 577 39.00 1.28 -57.30
C GLY A 577 39.90 1.09 -56.09
N TYR A 578 40.38 2.17 -55.45
CA TYR A 578 41.05 2.09 -54.15
C TYR A 578 40.01 2.01 -53.04
N LEU A 579 40.11 0.99 -52.18
CA LEU A 579 39.28 0.91 -50.98
C LEU A 579 39.58 2.06 -50.01
N MET A 580 38.52 2.73 -49.55
CA MET A 580 38.54 3.79 -48.56
C MET A 580 37.77 3.35 -47.31
N ASN A 581 38.31 3.69 -46.15
CA ASN A 581 37.79 3.29 -44.84
C ASN A 581 37.57 1.76 -44.64
N PRO A 582 38.43 0.85 -45.16
CA PRO A 582 38.36 -0.57 -44.81
C PRO A 582 38.74 -0.72 -43.33
N GLY A 583 37.75 -0.95 -42.46
CA GLY A 583 37.96 -0.92 -41.01
C GLY A 583 36.79 -0.36 -40.20
N GLY A 584 35.71 0.09 -40.83
CA GLY A 584 34.39 0.10 -40.18
C GLY A 584 33.90 1.41 -39.58
N TYR A 585 34.19 2.55 -40.21
CA TYR A 585 33.67 3.87 -39.77
C TYR A 585 32.41 4.35 -40.51
N GLN A 586 32.13 3.81 -41.70
CA GLN A 586 31.04 4.28 -42.58
C GLN A 586 30.34 3.11 -43.26
N ALA A 587 29.01 3.08 -43.20
CA ALA A 587 28.15 2.23 -44.02
C ALA A 587 27.51 3.12 -45.10
N GLU A 588 27.72 2.78 -46.38
CA GLU A 588 27.35 3.61 -47.51
C GLU A 588 26.51 2.80 -48.50
N PHE A 589 25.34 3.33 -48.87
CA PHE A 589 24.34 2.64 -49.68
C PHE A 589 24.00 3.41 -50.96
N TRP A 590 23.93 2.71 -52.08
CA TRP A 590 23.39 3.28 -53.31
C TRP A 590 21.87 3.43 -53.28
N SER A 591 21.36 4.47 -53.95
CA SER A 591 19.99 4.55 -54.44
C SER A 591 19.96 4.44 -55.96
N SER A 592 18.81 4.06 -56.52
CA SER A 592 18.55 4.08 -57.96
C SER A 592 18.45 5.51 -58.53
N LYS A 593 18.43 6.55 -57.69
CA LYS A 593 18.34 7.95 -58.11
C LYS A 593 19.61 8.47 -58.80
N ILE A 594 19.48 8.77 -60.10
CA ILE A 594 20.46 9.54 -60.90
C ILE A 594 20.40 11.02 -60.51
N ILE A 595 21.58 11.67 -60.38
CA ILE A 595 21.68 13.12 -60.21
C ILE A 595 22.05 13.80 -61.53
N ASN A 596 23.01 13.24 -62.27
CA ASN A 596 23.38 13.65 -63.62
C ASN A 596 24.15 12.52 -64.33
N ASP A 597 24.64 12.77 -65.55
CA ASP A 597 25.36 11.79 -66.36
C ASP A 597 26.56 11.14 -65.62
N GLY A 598 27.25 11.89 -64.76
CA GLY A 598 28.42 11.41 -64.01
C GLY A 598 28.16 10.97 -62.57
N LYS A 599 27.02 11.33 -61.96
CA LYS A 599 26.75 11.13 -60.51
C LYS A 599 25.40 10.47 -60.18
N ALA A 600 25.38 9.77 -59.04
CA ALA A 600 24.19 9.18 -58.45
C ALA A 600 24.10 9.45 -56.93
N LYS A 601 22.91 9.24 -56.37
CA LYS A 601 22.57 9.49 -54.96
C LYS A 601 22.96 8.32 -54.06
N SER A 602 23.50 8.62 -52.88
CA SER A 602 23.80 7.65 -51.84
C SER A 602 23.36 8.13 -50.45
N TYR A 603 23.27 7.20 -49.51
CA TYR A 603 23.01 7.47 -48.09
C TYR A 603 24.12 6.88 -47.23
N ILE A 604 24.53 7.60 -46.19
CA ILE A 604 25.71 7.33 -45.37
C ILE A 604 25.31 7.31 -43.88
N ILE A 605 25.70 6.24 -43.20
CA ILE A 605 25.65 6.10 -41.73
C ILE A 605 27.11 6.09 -41.23
N ASN A 606 27.42 6.87 -40.20
CA ASN A 606 28.79 7.11 -39.73
C ASN A 606 28.87 6.97 -38.20
N SER A 607 29.86 6.25 -37.67
CA SER A 607 29.99 6.05 -36.21
C SER A 607 30.25 7.34 -35.41
N GLY A 608 30.64 8.43 -36.07
CA GLY A 608 30.82 9.75 -35.47
C GLY A 608 29.69 10.77 -35.69
N ASN A 609 28.58 10.42 -36.38
CA ASN A 609 27.48 11.36 -36.62
C ASN A 609 26.09 10.72 -36.39
N GLU A 610 25.23 11.37 -35.62
CA GLU A 610 23.86 10.92 -35.34
C GLU A 610 22.95 11.10 -36.57
N GLU A 611 23.32 12.00 -37.48
CA GLU A 611 22.59 12.25 -38.72
C GLU A 611 22.96 11.28 -39.84
N ILE A 612 21.94 10.67 -40.45
CA ILE A 612 22.07 9.94 -41.72
C ILE A 612 22.21 10.97 -42.85
N THR A 613 23.40 11.09 -43.41
CA THR A 613 23.67 12.06 -44.48
C THR A 613 23.45 11.46 -45.85
N ASP A 614 22.90 12.24 -46.77
CA ASP A 614 22.89 11.90 -48.20
C ASP A 614 24.05 12.57 -48.94
N TRP A 615 24.57 11.89 -49.95
CA TRP A 615 25.73 12.35 -50.72
C TRP A 615 25.58 12.05 -52.22
N GLU A 616 26.49 12.62 -53.02
CA GLU A 616 26.53 12.44 -54.47
C GLU A 616 27.90 11.91 -54.90
N TYR A 617 27.99 10.61 -55.13
CA TYR A 617 29.22 9.99 -55.66
C TYR A 617 29.20 9.92 -57.18
N GLY A 618 30.40 9.88 -57.77
CA GLY A 618 30.55 9.55 -59.19
C GLY A 618 30.15 8.09 -59.44
N LYS A 619 29.59 7.78 -60.61
CA LYS A 619 29.08 6.42 -60.93
C LYS A 619 30.13 5.30 -60.86
N SER A 620 31.42 5.64 -60.90
CA SER A 620 32.54 4.71 -60.72
C SER A 620 32.93 4.45 -59.25
N TYR A 621 32.33 5.07 -58.24
CA TYR A 621 32.55 4.69 -56.84
C TYR A 621 31.84 3.38 -56.52
N GLY A 622 32.33 2.60 -55.54
CA GLY A 622 31.75 1.32 -55.15
C GLY A 622 31.15 1.38 -53.76
N LEU A 623 29.83 1.25 -53.65
CA LEU A 623 29.10 1.29 -52.36
C LEU A 623 28.33 -0.02 -52.14
N SER A 624 27.83 -0.23 -50.92
CA SER A 624 26.97 -1.38 -50.63
C SER A 624 25.61 -1.23 -51.30
N VAL A 625 24.99 -2.36 -51.61
CA VAL A 625 23.62 -2.42 -52.14
C VAL A 625 22.75 -3.19 -51.15
N ARG A 626 21.53 -2.70 -50.95
CA ARG A 626 20.54 -3.26 -50.03
C ARG A 626 19.18 -3.10 -50.68
N CYS A 627 18.54 -4.21 -50.99
CA CYS A 627 17.32 -4.19 -51.80
C CYS A 627 16.07 -3.99 -50.94
N ILE A 628 15.04 -3.42 -51.58
CA ILE A 628 13.68 -3.35 -51.06
C ILE A 628 12.77 -4.24 -51.93
N LYS A 629 11.74 -4.83 -51.32
CA LYS A 629 10.78 -5.69 -52.04
C LYS A 629 9.90 -4.85 -52.97
N SER A 630 9.81 -5.23 -54.24
CA SER A 630 9.09 -4.47 -55.27
C SER A 630 7.59 -4.40 -55.01
N SER A 631 7.01 -3.21 -55.13
CA SER A 631 5.64 -2.89 -54.69
C SER A 631 4.52 -3.16 -55.73
N ASN A 632 4.73 -4.07 -56.69
CA ASN A 632 3.76 -4.37 -57.75
C ASN A 632 3.32 -5.85 -57.82
N ASN A 633 1.99 -6.07 -57.75
CA ASN A 633 1.29 -7.35 -57.96
C ASN A 633 1.73 -8.53 -57.08
N GLN A 634 1.37 -8.50 -55.79
CA GLN A 634 1.45 -9.70 -54.96
C GLN A 634 0.06 -10.11 -54.45
N LYS A 635 -0.30 -11.34 -54.78
CA LYS A 635 -1.61 -11.97 -54.52
C LYS A 635 -1.46 -12.92 -53.34
N PHE A 636 -2.26 -12.70 -52.30
CA PHE A 636 -2.09 -13.35 -51.00
C PHE A 636 -3.36 -14.12 -50.59
N ILE A 637 -3.24 -15.00 -49.60
CA ILE A 637 -4.39 -15.39 -48.77
C ILE A 637 -4.91 -14.14 -48.00
N PRO A 638 -6.17 -14.11 -47.55
CA PRO A 638 -6.72 -12.94 -46.85
C PRO A 638 -5.96 -12.63 -45.55
N ASN A 639 -5.99 -11.39 -45.07
CA ASN A 639 -5.57 -11.04 -43.71
C ASN A 639 -6.81 -10.94 -42.81
N ILE A 640 -6.82 -11.65 -41.68
CA ILE A 640 -7.95 -11.67 -40.75
C ILE A 640 -7.51 -11.61 -39.28
N THR A 641 -8.12 -10.69 -38.52
CA THR A 641 -8.00 -10.59 -37.06
C THR A 641 -9.18 -11.27 -36.38
N THR A 642 -8.93 -12.08 -35.36
CA THR A 642 -9.96 -12.55 -34.41
C THR A 642 -9.99 -11.61 -33.23
N ASN A 643 -11.11 -10.92 -33.01
CA ASN A 643 -11.21 -9.88 -31.99
C ASN A 643 -11.38 -10.51 -30.60
N THR A 644 -10.76 -9.92 -29.58
CA THR A 644 -11.00 -10.29 -28.18
C THR A 644 -12.32 -9.66 -27.71
N ILE A 645 -13.17 -10.44 -27.04
CA ILE A 645 -14.48 -9.98 -26.55
C ILE A 645 -14.38 -9.73 -25.04
N SER A 646 -14.97 -8.64 -24.56
CA SER A 646 -14.90 -8.21 -23.16
C SER A 646 -16.00 -8.76 -22.26
N SER A 647 -17.07 -9.34 -22.82
CA SER A 647 -18.20 -9.89 -22.05
C SER A 647 -18.92 -11.02 -22.77
N SER A 648 -19.52 -11.92 -21.99
CA SER A 648 -20.37 -13.01 -22.42
C SER A 648 -21.68 -12.98 -21.62
N SER A 649 -22.67 -13.79 -22.01
CA SER A 649 -23.74 -14.18 -21.08
C SER A 649 -23.45 -15.58 -20.53
N ALA A 650 -24.31 -16.09 -19.65
CA ALA A 650 -24.23 -17.49 -19.21
C ALA A 650 -24.54 -18.51 -20.33
N TYR A 651 -25.28 -18.10 -21.37
CA TYR A 651 -25.82 -19.01 -22.40
C TYR A 651 -25.49 -18.62 -23.83
N SER A 652 -24.78 -17.51 -24.04
CA SER A 652 -24.42 -17.00 -25.36
C SER A 652 -23.16 -16.14 -25.36
N VAL A 653 -22.54 -16.03 -26.53
CA VAL A 653 -21.42 -15.13 -26.79
C VAL A 653 -21.56 -14.51 -28.17
N GLU A 654 -21.31 -13.21 -28.28
CA GLU A 654 -21.12 -12.56 -29.57
C GLU A 654 -19.63 -12.48 -29.89
N ILE A 655 -19.18 -13.28 -30.85
CA ILE A 655 -17.79 -13.28 -31.33
C ILE A 655 -17.65 -12.36 -32.54
N SER A 656 -16.53 -11.66 -32.69
CA SER A 656 -16.28 -10.77 -33.84
C SER A 656 -14.88 -10.91 -34.41
N ALA A 657 -14.74 -10.51 -35.67
CA ALA A 657 -13.50 -10.57 -36.43
C ALA A 657 -13.51 -9.58 -37.59
N LYS A 658 -12.32 -9.20 -38.04
CA LYS A 658 -12.13 -8.28 -39.17
C LYS A 658 -11.27 -8.92 -40.24
N VAL A 659 -11.80 -9.00 -41.47
CA VAL A 659 -10.96 -9.22 -42.65
C VAL A 659 -10.33 -7.87 -43.03
N ASN A 660 -9.04 -7.71 -42.72
CA ASN A 660 -8.30 -6.45 -42.92
C ASN A 660 -7.93 -6.22 -44.39
N PHE A 661 -7.66 -7.30 -45.11
CA PHE A 661 -7.22 -7.29 -46.51
C PHE A 661 -7.69 -8.57 -47.20
N ASP A 662 -8.13 -8.48 -48.45
CA ASP A 662 -8.59 -9.64 -49.23
C ASP A 662 -7.45 -10.39 -49.93
N GLY A 663 -6.22 -9.86 -49.92
CA GLY A 663 -5.08 -10.44 -50.64
C GLY A 663 -5.13 -10.21 -52.16
N GLU A 664 -5.81 -9.16 -52.61
CA GLU A 664 -6.08 -8.86 -54.02
C GLU A 664 -6.88 -9.97 -54.75
N ALA A 665 -7.68 -10.74 -54.01
CA ALA A 665 -8.70 -11.62 -54.57
C ALA A 665 -9.91 -11.76 -53.65
N THR A 666 -11.10 -11.74 -54.26
CA THR A 666 -12.39 -11.84 -53.57
C THR A 666 -12.41 -12.98 -52.54
N VAL A 667 -12.72 -12.62 -51.29
CA VAL A 667 -12.96 -13.57 -50.19
C VAL A 667 -14.25 -14.32 -50.48
N THR A 668 -14.14 -15.62 -50.77
CA THR A 668 -15.23 -16.52 -51.15
C THR A 668 -15.94 -17.15 -49.96
N GLU A 669 -15.32 -17.17 -48.77
CA GLU A 669 -15.93 -17.63 -47.52
C GLU A 669 -15.21 -16.98 -46.33
N ARG A 670 -15.93 -16.63 -45.26
CA ARG A 670 -15.34 -16.25 -43.96
C ARG A 670 -16.19 -16.78 -42.83
N GLY A 671 -15.69 -16.79 -41.60
CA GLY A 671 -16.44 -17.32 -40.47
C GLY A 671 -15.58 -17.58 -39.24
N PHE A 672 -16.04 -18.49 -38.39
CA PHE A 672 -15.37 -18.86 -37.14
C PHE A 672 -15.34 -20.38 -36.95
N TYR A 673 -14.25 -20.89 -36.40
CA TYR A 673 -14.21 -22.15 -35.68
C TYR A 673 -14.49 -21.90 -34.21
N PHE A 674 -15.32 -22.73 -33.57
CA PHE A 674 -15.74 -22.57 -32.16
C PHE A 674 -15.89 -23.92 -31.45
N GLY A 675 -15.33 -24.08 -30.25
CA GLY A 675 -15.37 -25.34 -29.50
C GLY A 675 -15.10 -25.18 -28.01
N THR A 676 -15.15 -26.28 -27.25
CA THR A 676 -14.79 -26.33 -25.82
C THR A 676 -13.34 -26.77 -25.57
N GLU A 677 -12.66 -27.20 -26.61
CA GLU A 677 -11.24 -27.60 -26.58
C GLU A 677 -10.37 -26.55 -27.28
N ALA A 678 -9.08 -26.54 -26.96
CA ALA A 678 -8.09 -25.79 -27.71
C ALA A 678 -7.98 -26.30 -29.16
N ASP A 679 -7.57 -25.43 -30.06
CA ASP A 679 -7.55 -25.63 -31.51
C ASP A 679 -8.92 -26.04 -32.10
N PRO A 680 -9.95 -25.18 -31.99
CA PRO A 680 -11.29 -25.46 -32.53
C PRO A 680 -11.30 -25.58 -34.06
N GLN A 681 -10.20 -25.28 -34.75
CA GLN A 681 -10.01 -25.55 -36.16
C GLN A 681 -9.93 -27.05 -36.49
N LEU A 682 -9.48 -27.88 -35.54
CA LEU A 682 -9.40 -29.33 -35.68
C LEU A 682 -10.63 -30.02 -35.08
N ASN A 683 -11.03 -29.61 -33.88
CA ASN A 683 -12.03 -30.33 -33.05
C ASN A 683 -13.36 -29.56 -32.86
N GLY A 684 -13.44 -28.31 -33.33
CA GLY A 684 -14.59 -27.42 -33.12
C GLY A 684 -15.60 -27.42 -34.27
N VAL A 685 -16.68 -26.67 -34.06
CA VAL A 685 -17.73 -26.43 -35.06
C VAL A 685 -17.34 -25.25 -35.93
N GLN A 686 -17.41 -25.42 -37.25
CA GLN A 686 -17.24 -24.33 -38.21
C GLN A 686 -18.57 -23.61 -38.46
N TYR A 687 -18.62 -22.32 -38.15
CA TYR A 687 -19.70 -21.40 -38.49
C TYR A 687 -19.31 -20.57 -39.71
N LYS A 688 -20.12 -20.61 -40.76
CA LYS A 688 -19.84 -19.95 -42.06
C LYS A 688 -20.67 -18.68 -42.21
N GLU A 689 -20.04 -17.64 -42.76
CA GLU A 689 -20.62 -16.32 -43.06
C GLU A 689 -20.35 -15.89 -44.51
N MET A 690 -21.07 -14.86 -44.96
CA MET A 690 -21.01 -14.38 -46.35
C MET A 690 -19.69 -13.70 -46.73
N THR A 691 -19.40 -13.70 -48.04
CA THR A 691 -18.23 -13.12 -48.71
C THR A 691 -17.94 -11.66 -48.35
N GLY A 692 -16.65 -11.27 -48.37
CA GLY A 692 -16.23 -9.87 -48.37
C GLY A 692 -15.23 -9.49 -47.27
N ILE A 693 -14.79 -8.22 -47.30
CA ILE A 693 -13.86 -7.62 -46.33
C ILE A 693 -14.60 -6.94 -45.15
N GLY A 694 -13.84 -6.42 -44.18
CA GLY A 694 -14.38 -5.66 -43.05
C GLY A 694 -14.73 -6.51 -41.82
N GLU A 695 -15.35 -5.85 -40.85
CA GLU A 695 -15.85 -6.46 -39.61
C GLU A 695 -17.04 -7.40 -39.87
N PHE A 696 -17.13 -8.45 -39.07
CA PHE A 696 -18.30 -9.33 -38.97
C PHE A 696 -18.40 -9.89 -37.54
N SER A 697 -19.62 -10.10 -37.05
CA SER A 697 -19.89 -10.74 -35.77
C SER A 697 -20.88 -11.90 -35.90
N LEU A 698 -20.86 -12.80 -34.93
CA LEU A 698 -21.73 -13.96 -34.83
C LEU A 698 -22.14 -14.17 -33.37
N ASN A 699 -23.44 -14.24 -33.11
CA ASN A 699 -23.97 -14.59 -31.80
C ASN A 699 -24.23 -16.11 -31.73
N ILE A 700 -23.45 -16.81 -30.90
CA ILE A 700 -23.59 -18.25 -30.64
C ILE A 700 -24.33 -18.41 -29.31
N ALA A 701 -25.51 -19.02 -29.36
CA ALA A 701 -26.39 -19.22 -28.21
C ALA A 701 -26.53 -20.70 -27.82
N LYS A 702 -27.21 -20.98 -26.69
CA LYS A 702 -27.40 -22.30 -26.07
C LYS A 702 -26.10 -22.94 -25.58
N LEU A 703 -25.16 -22.12 -25.15
CA LEU A 703 -23.93 -22.55 -24.47
C LEU A 703 -24.24 -23.03 -23.04
N LYS A 704 -23.36 -23.87 -22.50
CA LYS A 704 -23.34 -24.19 -21.06
C LYS A 704 -22.75 -23.01 -20.28
N PRO A 705 -23.32 -22.62 -19.11
CA PRO A 705 -22.71 -21.68 -18.15
C PRO A 705 -21.35 -22.15 -17.63
N SER A 706 -20.61 -21.24 -16.98
CA SER A 706 -19.33 -21.56 -16.30
C SER A 706 -18.25 -22.23 -17.16
N THR A 707 -18.43 -22.28 -18.49
CA THR A 707 -17.68 -23.12 -19.41
C THR A 707 -16.75 -22.28 -20.27
N ASN A 708 -15.50 -22.74 -20.41
CA ASN A 708 -14.52 -22.17 -21.33
C ASN A 708 -14.82 -22.59 -22.77
N TYR A 709 -14.85 -21.63 -23.68
CA TYR A 709 -14.93 -21.83 -25.12
C TYR A 709 -13.74 -21.18 -25.82
N TYR A 710 -13.31 -21.80 -26.92
CA TYR A 710 -12.24 -21.33 -27.78
C TYR A 710 -12.81 -21.00 -29.15
N TYR A 711 -12.35 -19.91 -29.74
CA TYR A 711 -12.78 -19.48 -31.07
C TYR A 711 -11.63 -18.93 -31.91
N ARG A 712 -11.71 -19.13 -33.23
CA ARG A 712 -10.71 -18.68 -34.21
C ARG A 712 -11.42 -18.26 -35.50
N ALA A 713 -11.24 -17.02 -35.94
CA ALA A 713 -11.84 -16.56 -37.20
C ALA A 713 -11.04 -17.08 -38.42
N TYR A 714 -11.71 -17.23 -39.56
CA TYR A 714 -11.08 -17.59 -40.83
C TYR A 714 -11.66 -16.80 -42.01
N ALA A 715 -10.85 -16.67 -43.07
CA ALA A 715 -11.26 -16.13 -44.36
C ALA A 715 -10.53 -16.86 -45.50
N THR A 716 -11.27 -17.18 -46.56
CA THR A 716 -10.80 -17.95 -47.72
C THR A 716 -10.96 -17.13 -48.98
N ASN A 717 -9.92 -17.08 -49.81
CA ASN A 717 -10.02 -16.66 -51.20
C ASN A 717 -9.47 -17.79 -52.10
N LYS A 718 -9.38 -17.54 -53.42
CA LYS A 718 -8.91 -18.55 -54.38
C LYS A 718 -7.44 -18.99 -54.22
N TYR A 719 -6.65 -18.34 -53.37
CA TYR A 719 -5.26 -18.70 -53.07
C TYR A 719 -5.12 -19.49 -51.75
N GLY A 720 -6.17 -19.55 -50.93
CA GLY A 720 -6.19 -20.34 -49.69
C GLY A 720 -6.99 -19.71 -48.56
N THR A 721 -6.97 -20.39 -47.41
CA THR A 721 -7.62 -19.97 -46.17
C THR A 721 -6.61 -19.41 -45.19
N ALA A 722 -6.84 -18.19 -44.73
CA ALA A 722 -6.15 -17.61 -43.58
C ALA A 722 -7.00 -17.77 -42.31
N THR A 723 -6.33 -17.89 -41.17
CA THR A 723 -6.96 -17.98 -39.85
C THR A 723 -6.33 -16.97 -38.90
N GLY A 724 -7.15 -16.30 -38.09
CA GLY A 724 -6.66 -15.43 -37.02
C GLY A 724 -6.14 -16.22 -35.82
N PHE A 725 -5.80 -15.51 -34.75
CA PHE A 725 -5.42 -16.16 -33.48
C PHE A 725 -6.61 -16.84 -32.81
N GLN A 726 -6.32 -17.94 -32.13
CA GLN A 726 -7.27 -18.46 -31.15
C GLN A 726 -7.45 -17.43 -30.04
N LYS A 727 -8.70 -17.23 -29.64
CA LYS A 727 -9.09 -16.56 -28.41
C LYS A 727 -9.91 -17.53 -27.57
N ASN A 728 -9.98 -17.29 -26.28
CA ASN A 728 -10.90 -17.98 -25.39
C ASN A 728 -11.88 -17.00 -24.75
N ILE A 729 -13.00 -17.52 -24.28
CA ILE A 729 -13.98 -16.78 -23.52
C ILE A 729 -14.74 -17.76 -22.61
N ARG A 730 -14.96 -17.35 -21.37
CA ARG A 730 -15.75 -18.11 -20.41
C ARG A 730 -17.17 -17.55 -20.39
N THR A 731 -18.15 -18.43 -20.41
CA THR A 731 -19.55 -18.08 -20.14
C THR A 731 -19.72 -17.75 -18.66
N MET A 732 -20.59 -16.79 -18.35
CA MET A 732 -20.84 -16.40 -16.96
C MET A 732 -21.51 -17.54 -16.16
N PRO A 733 -21.30 -17.60 -14.83
CA PRO A 733 -21.98 -18.57 -13.97
C PRO A 733 -23.48 -18.26 -13.83
N VAL A 734 -24.25 -19.27 -13.43
CA VAL A 734 -25.64 -19.12 -12.99
C VAL A 734 -25.80 -19.48 -11.51
N LEU A 735 -26.90 -19.05 -10.90
CA LEU A 735 -27.31 -19.50 -9.56
C LEU A 735 -27.52 -21.03 -9.58
N ASP A 736 -26.75 -21.75 -8.78
CA ASP A 736 -26.89 -23.21 -8.60
C ASP A 736 -27.83 -23.51 -7.42
N SER A 737 -27.54 -22.94 -6.25
CA SER A 737 -28.31 -23.18 -5.04
C SER A 737 -28.31 -22.01 -4.07
N VAL A 738 -29.39 -21.90 -3.28
CA VAL A 738 -29.52 -20.92 -2.19
C VAL A 738 -29.44 -21.64 -0.85
N LEU A 739 -28.53 -21.21 0.03
CA LEU A 739 -28.36 -21.81 1.34
C LEU A 739 -29.37 -21.22 2.32
N ILE A 740 -30.53 -21.87 2.42
CA ILE A 740 -31.59 -21.55 3.38
C ILE A 740 -31.53 -22.59 4.49
N ALA A 741 -31.24 -22.15 5.72
CA ALA A 741 -31.34 -23.00 6.91
C ALA A 741 -32.79 -23.41 7.19
N ASP A 742 -32.96 -24.48 7.99
CA ASP A 742 -34.25 -25.06 8.37
C ASP A 742 -35.25 -24.07 9.00
N THR A 743 -36.47 -24.56 9.23
CA THR A 743 -37.57 -23.81 9.87
C THR A 743 -37.10 -23.21 11.19
N LEU A 744 -37.25 -21.89 11.34
CA LEU A 744 -36.93 -21.20 12.59
C LEU A 744 -38.16 -21.18 13.49
N GLU A 745 -37.99 -21.64 14.72
CA GLU A 745 -39.01 -21.53 15.76
C GLU A 745 -38.80 -20.26 16.58
N PHE A 746 -39.89 -19.54 16.84
CA PHE A 746 -39.92 -18.33 17.64
C PHE A 746 -40.95 -18.46 18.74
N VAL A 747 -40.66 -17.75 19.82
CA VAL A 747 -41.48 -17.66 21.02
C VAL A 747 -42.76 -16.88 20.70
N TYR A 748 -43.89 -17.27 21.28
CA TYR A 748 -45.14 -16.48 21.22
C TYR A 748 -44.87 -15.03 21.62
N GLY A 749 -45.59 -14.08 21.01
CA GLY A 749 -45.44 -12.65 21.28
C GLY A 749 -44.19 -11.99 20.68
N THR A 750 -43.19 -12.73 20.17
CA THR A 750 -41.94 -12.15 19.62
C THR A 750 -42.23 -11.08 18.56
N GLU A 751 -41.72 -9.87 18.79
CA GLU A 751 -41.93 -8.73 17.89
C GLU A 751 -41.29 -8.93 16.52
N GLN A 752 -41.93 -8.36 15.48
CA GLN A 752 -41.49 -8.44 14.09
C GLN A 752 -40.02 -8.00 13.90
N ASP A 753 -39.59 -6.92 14.56
CA ASP A 753 -38.20 -6.43 14.46
C ASP A 753 -37.18 -7.43 15.03
N THR A 754 -37.56 -8.19 16.06
CA THR A 754 -36.69 -9.25 16.61
C THR A 754 -36.61 -10.45 15.66
N ILE A 755 -37.71 -10.82 15.00
CA ILE A 755 -37.73 -11.87 13.97
C ILE A 755 -36.86 -11.45 12.77
N LEU A 756 -37.02 -10.22 12.27
CA LEU A 756 -36.20 -9.65 11.20
C LEU A 756 -34.71 -9.66 11.54
N ARG A 757 -34.34 -9.29 12.78
CA ARG A 757 -32.95 -9.33 13.26
C ARG A 757 -32.38 -10.76 13.30
N ILE A 758 -33.17 -11.76 13.69
CA ILE A 758 -32.74 -13.17 13.76
C ILE A 758 -32.65 -13.81 12.37
N LEU A 759 -33.54 -13.44 11.45
CA LEU A 759 -33.47 -13.84 10.04
C LEU A 759 -32.20 -13.33 9.35
N GLY A 760 -31.66 -12.20 9.83
CA GLY A 760 -30.48 -11.55 9.29
C GLY A 760 -30.76 -10.78 8.00
N ASP A 761 -29.89 -9.81 7.71
CA ASP A 761 -29.96 -9.00 6.49
C ASP A 761 -29.09 -9.56 5.35
N SER A 762 -28.52 -10.76 5.51
CA SER A 762 -27.69 -11.42 4.51
C SER A 762 -28.07 -12.87 4.24
N ILE A 763 -27.84 -13.32 3.01
CA ILE A 763 -28.05 -14.70 2.56
C ILE A 763 -26.81 -15.20 1.80
N LYS A 764 -26.57 -16.51 1.87
CA LYS A 764 -25.52 -17.18 1.07
C LYS A 764 -26.12 -17.93 -0.11
N ILE A 765 -25.53 -17.74 -1.28
CA ILE A 765 -25.80 -18.53 -2.49
C ILE A 765 -24.55 -19.22 -2.97
N ILE A 766 -24.73 -20.27 -3.76
CA ILE A 766 -23.69 -20.96 -4.52
C ILE A 766 -24.01 -20.81 -6.00
N ASP A 767 -23.01 -20.50 -6.81
CA ASP A 767 -23.12 -20.45 -8.27
C ASP A 767 -22.58 -21.73 -8.93
N THR A 768 -22.70 -21.84 -10.26
CA THR A 768 -22.17 -22.99 -11.01
C THR A 768 -20.64 -23.10 -11.07
N ASP A 769 -19.91 -22.14 -10.48
CA ASP A 769 -18.46 -22.26 -10.20
C ASP A 769 -18.17 -22.85 -8.81
N SER A 770 -19.22 -23.20 -8.04
CA SER A 770 -19.14 -23.56 -6.62
C SER A 770 -18.60 -22.44 -5.73
N ILE A 771 -18.74 -21.17 -6.15
CA ILE A 771 -18.32 -19.99 -5.39
C ILE A 771 -19.46 -19.53 -4.48
N PHE A 772 -19.14 -19.25 -3.22
CA PHE A 772 -20.08 -18.70 -2.25
C PHE A 772 -20.17 -17.18 -2.37
N HIS A 773 -21.38 -16.65 -2.60
CA HIS A 773 -21.64 -15.21 -2.53
C HIS A 773 -22.49 -14.90 -1.29
N THR A 774 -22.15 -13.83 -0.58
CA THR A 774 -22.97 -13.31 0.53
C THR A 774 -23.66 -12.02 0.05
N LEU A 775 -24.98 -12.05 -0.02
CA LEU A 775 -25.81 -10.99 -0.61
C LEU A 775 -26.72 -10.38 0.46
N LYS A 776 -27.06 -9.10 0.30
CA LYS A 776 -28.07 -8.47 1.16
C LYS A 776 -29.46 -8.97 0.78
N ILE A 777 -30.27 -9.33 1.78
CA ILE A 777 -31.66 -9.78 1.63
C ILE A 777 -32.62 -8.87 2.40
N SER A 778 -33.78 -8.62 1.83
CA SER A 778 -34.90 -7.91 2.46
C SER A 778 -36.05 -8.88 2.69
N TRP A 779 -36.56 -8.95 3.91
CA TRP A 779 -37.64 -9.85 4.29
C TRP A 779 -38.98 -9.12 4.36
N ASP A 780 -40.03 -9.79 3.87
CA ASP A 780 -41.42 -9.38 3.94
C ASP A 780 -42.22 -10.42 4.75
N LEU A 781 -43.01 -9.93 5.70
CA LEU A 781 -43.77 -10.71 6.68
C LEU A 781 -45.28 -10.55 6.45
N ILE A 782 -45.69 -10.81 5.20
CA ILE A 782 -47.09 -10.82 4.78
C ILE A 782 -47.90 -11.77 5.68
N GLU A 783 -49.04 -11.31 6.18
CA GLU A 783 -49.95 -12.07 7.07
C GLU A 783 -49.34 -12.53 8.41
N PHE A 784 -48.16 -12.01 8.82
CA PHE A 784 -47.57 -12.33 10.11
C PHE A 784 -48.39 -11.78 11.29
N ASN A 785 -48.56 -12.59 12.34
CA ASN A 785 -49.19 -12.19 13.59
C ASN A 785 -48.46 -12.89 14.76
N ASN A 786 -47.78 -12.11 15.61
CA ASN A 786 -47.03 -12.63 16.76
C ASN A 786 -47.93 -13.19 17.89
N LEU A 787 -49.25 -12.92 17.85
CA LEU A 787 -50.24 -13.37 18.82
C LEU A 787 -51.07 -14.57 18.33
N VAL A 788 -50.65 -15.25 17.26
CA VAL A 788 -51.30 -16.48 16.78
C VAL A 788 -50.22 -17.55 16.57
N ALA A 789 -50.38 -18.69 17.24
CA ALA A 789 -49.46 -19.81 17.10
C ALA A 789 -49.68 -20.54 15.77
N GLY A 790 -48.60 -20.95 15.09
CA GLY A 790 -48.68 -21.59 13.79
C GLY A 790 -47.45 -21.39 12.91
N ASN A 791 -47.52 -21.89 11.67
CA ASN A 791 -46.47 -21.75 10.66
C ASN A 791 -46.78 -20.59 9.72
N TYR A 792 -45.85 -19.64 9.60
CA TYR A 792 -45.95 -18.47 8.73
C TYR A 792 -44.99 -18.60 7.54
N ASN A 793 -45.48 -18.19 6.37
CA ASN A 793 -44.69 -18.15 5.15
C ASN A 793 -44.15 -16.73 4.97
N ILE A 794 -42.84 -16.54 5.18
CA ILE A 794 -42.18 -15.26 4.95
C ILE A 794 -41.43 -15.29 3.61
N PHE A 795 -41.28 -14.12 2.99
CA PHE A 795 -40.63 -14.00 1.69
C PHE A 795 -39.38 -13.14 1.80
N GLY A 796 -38.27 -13.61 1.26
CA GLY A 796 -37.00 -12.88 1.21
C GLY A 796 -36.67 -12.51 -0.23
N ILE A 797 -36.34 -11.25 -0.49
CA ILE A 797 -35.97 -10.74 -1.81
C ILE A 797 -34.52 -10.27 -1.76
N PHE A 798 -33.70 -10.75 -2.71
CA PHE A 798 -32.32 -10.31 -2.88
C PHE A 798 -31.97 -10.17 -4.37
N THR A 799 -30.91 -9.40 -4.65
CA THR A 799 -30.42 -9.13 -6.00
C THR A 799 -29.12 -9.87 -6.25
N LEU A 800 -29.05 -10.66 -7.32
CA LEU A 800 -27.84 -11.34 -7.77
C LEU A 800 -26.77 -10.34 -8.23
N PRO A 801 -25.47 -10.65 -8.08
CA PRO A 801 -24.40 -9.86 -8.69
C PRO A 801 -24.54 -9.78 -10.21
N ASP A 802 -24.07 -8.69 -10.83
CA ASP A 802 -24.15 -8.46 -12.28
C ASP A 802 -23.54 -9.59 -13.15
N PHE A 803 -22.65 -10.39 -12.56
CA PHE A 803 -21.94 -11.51 -13.20
C PHE A 803 -22.56 -12.89 -12.92
N VAL A 804 -23.62 -13.01 -12.10
CA VAL A 804 -24.32 -14.28 -11.84
C VAL A 804 -25.73 -14.20 -12.42
N TYR A 805 -26.06 -15.11 -13.34
CA TYR A 805 -27.39 -15.15 -13.97
C TYR A 805 -28.35 -16.03 -13.17
N LYS A 806 -29.63 -15.65 -13.12
CA LYS A 806 -30.69 -16.48 -12.54
C LYS A 806 -31.05 -17.65 -13.45
N ASP A 807 -31.27 -17.34 -14.73
CA ASP A 807 -31.74 -18.23 -15.79
C ASP A 807 -31.33 -17.63 -17.16
N TYR A 808 -32.02 -18.00 -18.25
CA TYR A 808 -31.94 -17.32 -19.56
C TYR A 808 -32.30 -15.82 -19.53
N THR A 809 -32.92 -15.33 -18.46
CA THR A 809 -33.28 -13.91 -18.28
C THR A 809 -32.28 -13.20 -17.38
N LYS A 810 -31.91 -11.96 -17.73
CA LYS A 810 -31.11 -11.05 -16.88
C LYS A 810 -31.93 -10.48 -15.70
N SER A 811 -32.87 -11.27 -15.15
CA SER A 811 -33.63 -10.90 -13.96
C SER A 811 -32.75 -11.10 -12.74
N GLN A 812 -32.36 -10.00 -12.10
CA GLN A 812 -31.42 -10.03 -10.98
C GLN A 812 -32.11 -10.35 -9.65
N GLU A 813 -33.41 -10.08 -9.51
CA GLU A 813 -34.14 -10.32 -8.27
C GLU A 813 -34.57 -11.78 -8.11
N VAL A 814 -34.28 -12.33 -6.93
CA VAL A 814 -34.66 -13.68 -6.52
C VAL A 814 -35.51 -13.56 -5.26
N THR A 815 -36.72 -14.10 -5.33
CA THR A 815 -37.61 -14.27 -4.17
C THR A 815 -37.49 -15.69 -3.65
N ILE A 816 -37.17 -15.83 -2.37
CA ILE A 816 -37.21 -17.10 -1.66
C ILE A 816 -38.36 -17.12 -0.66
N LYS A 817 -38.80 -18.31 -0.30
CA LYS A 817 -39.79 -18.55 0.75
C LYS A 817 -39.12 -19.27 1.91
N LYS A 818 -39.28 -18.75 3.13
CA LYS A 818 -38.89 -19.42 4.37
C LYS A 818 -40.12 -19.65 5.24
N ILE A 819 -40.12 -20.72 6.02
CA ILE A 819 -41.15 -20.99 7.02
C ILE A 819 -40.57 -20.61 8.38
N ILE A 820 -41.36 -19.86 9.15
CA ILE A 820 -41.12 -19.64 10.58
C ILE A 820 -42.30 -20.20 11.37
N ARG A 821 -42.05 -20.65 12.60
CA ARG A 821 -43.08 -21.20 13.47
C ARG A 821 -43.19 -20.35 14.73
N ILE A 822 -44.40 -19.88 15.05
CA ILE A 822 -44.71 -19.31 16.36
C ILE A 822 -45.24 -20.45 17.24
N ASN A 823 -44.54 -20.72 18.34
CA ASN A 823 -44.94 -21.73 19.31
C ASN A 823 -46.19 -21.27 20.08
N SER A 824 -46.95 -22.23 20.63
CA SER A 824 -48.08 -21.92 21.51
C SER A 824 -47.58 -21.30 22.82
N PRO A 825 -48.31 -20.33 23.40
CA PRO A 825 -47.98 -19.80 24.72
C PRO A 825 -48.33 -20.83 25.80
N SER A 826 -47.59 -20.78 26.90
CA SER A 826 -47.92 -21.42 28.16
C SER A 826 -48.69 -20.45 29.07
N TYR A 827 -49.28 -20.96 30.14
CA TYR A 827 -50.09 -20.15 31.07
C TYR A 827 -49.39 -19.97 32.42
N LEU A 828 -49.53 -18.82 33.08
CA LEU A 828 -49.05 -18.65 34.47
C LEU A 828 -49.75 -19.67 35.39
N ASP A 829 -48.97 -20.50 36.08
CA ASP A 829 -49.47 -21.49 37.05
C ASP A 829 -49.26 -21.02 38.49
N SER A 830 -48.04 -20.56 38.84
CA SER A 830 -47.71 -20.13 40.20
C SER A 830 -46.56 -19.11 40.27
N ILE A 831 -46.46 -18.42 41.40
CA ILE A 831 -45.44 -17.39 41.70
C ILE A 831 -44.70 -17.81 42.97
N VAL A 832 -43.37 -17.68 43.00
CA VAL A 832 -42.57 -18.00 44.19
C VAL A 832 -42.72 -16.87 45.23
N PRO A 833 -43.06 -17.20 46.51
CA PRO A 833 -43.15 -16.21 47.59
C PRO A 833 -41.82 -15.51 47.89
N ILE A 834 -41.90 -14.38 48.61
CA ILE A 834 -40.74 -13.59 49.02
C ILE A 834 -40.75 -13.45 50.53
N ASP A 835 -39.60 -13.65 51.15
CA ASP A 835 -39.42 -13.56 52.60
C ASP A 835 -39.49 -12.11 53.12
N ASN A 836 -39.88 -11.96 54.38
CA ASN A 836 -39.97 -10.69 55.09
C ASN A 836 -38.59 -10.05 55.34
N ILE A 837 -38.56 -8.72 55.42
CA ILE A 837 -37.35 -7.91 55.63
C ILE A 837 -37.43 -7.18 56.98
N GLU A 838 -36.28 -7.03 57.64
CA GLU A 838 -36.16 -6.30 58.91
C GLU A 838 -35.23 -5.09 58.73
N ILE A 839 -35.63 -3.93 59.24
CA ILE A 839 -34.89 -2.66 59.13
C ILE A 839 -34.85 -1.90 60.46
N MET A 840 -33.98 -0.91 60.58
CA MET A 840 -33.86 -0.10 61.80
C MET A 840 -34.75 1.14 61.77
N LEU A 841 -35.10 1.65 62.96
CA LEU A 841 -35.82 2.91 63.14
C LEU A 841 -35.08 4.06 62.42
N ASN A 842 -35.83 4.89 61.71
CA ASN A 842 -35.38 5.98 60.84
C ASN A 842 -34.57 5.56 59.58
N THR A 843 -34.60 4.27 59.19
CA THR A 843 -34.10 3.84 57.86
C THR A 843 -34.85 4.58 56.76
N SER A 844 -34.15 5.19 55.80
CA SER A 844 -34.81 5.94 54.72
C SER A 844 -35.62 5.03 53.79
N TYR A 845 -36.67 5.58 53.17
CA TYR A 845 -37.51 4.88 52.20
C TYR A 845 -36.68 4.22 51.07
N ASP A 846 -35.73 4.97 50.49
CA ASP A 846 -34.85 4.45 49.43
C ASP A 846 -33.96 3.29 49.92
N ARG A 847 -33.54 3.32 51.20
CA ARG A 847 -32.76 2.25 51.80
C ARG A 847 -33.60 1.02 52.09
N ALA A 848 -34.86 1.18 52.50
CA ALA A 848 -35.80 0.08 52.67
C ALA A 848 -36.15 -0.57 51.31
N LEU A 849 -36.39 0.23 50.27
CA LEU A 849 -36.55 -0.27 48.90
C LEU A 849 -35.32 -1.04 48.41
N GLY A 850 -34.11 -0.51 48.66
CA GLY A 850 -32.85 -1.13 48.24
C GLY A 850 -32.48 -2.44 48.95
N LEU A 851 -33.30 -2.92 49.90
CA LEU A 851 -33.16 -4.24 50.52
C LEU A 851 -34.10 -5.30 49.90
N LEU A 852 -35.14 -4.88 49.16
CA LEU A 852 -36.07 -5.79 48.49
C LEU A 852 -35.40 -6.44 47.27
N PRO A 853 -35.71 -7.71 46.95
CA PRO A 853 -35.06 -8.42 45.85
C PRO A 853 -35.53 -7.88 44.48
N ASP A 854 -34.59 -7.65 43.57
CA ASP A 854 -34.89 -7.14 42.22
C ASP A 854 -35.76 -8.08 41.35
N THR A 855 -35.85 -9.36 41.70
CA THR A 855 -36.56 -10.38 40.91
C THR A 855 -37.24 -11.43 41.78
N THR A 856 -38.32 -12.04 41.27
CA THR A 856 -38.84 -13.34 41.75
C THR A 856 -38.85 -14.37 40.62
N GLN A 857 -39.26 -15.60 40.93
CA GLN A 857 -39.52 -16.67 39.98
C GLN A 857 -41.02 -16.90 39.80
N ILE A 858 -41.44 -17.18 38.58
CA ILE A 858 -42.77 -17.70 38.24
C ILE A 858 -42.64 -19.07 37.58
N ILE A 859 -43.69 -19.87 37.66
CA ILE A 859 -43.80 -21.19 37.04
C ILE A 859 -45.01 -21.17 36.08
N ASP A 860 -44.83 -21.74 34.89
CA ASP A 860 -45.90 -21.87 33.89
C ASP A 860 -46.54 -23.27 33.87
N SER A 861 -47.60 -23.42 33.08
CA SER A 861 -48.34 -24.67 32.85
C SER A 861 -47.49 -25.82 32.33
N ASP A 862 -46.33 -25.53 31.75
CA ASP A 862 -45.40 -26.50 31.18
C ASP A 862 -44.28 -26.84 32.19
N SER A 863 -44.43 -26.38 33.44
CA SER A 863 -43.46 -26.50 34.55
C SER A 863 -42.12 -25.80 34.29
N SER A 864 -42.10 -24.81 33.40
CA SER A 864 -40.92 -23.98 33.14
C SER A 864 -40.83 -22.83 34.14
N ILE A 865 -39.62 -22.55 34.63
CA ILE A 865 -39.34 -21.51 35.62
C ILE A 865 -38.76 -20.28 34.94
N PHE A 866 -39.35 -19.11 35.17
CA PHE A 866 -38.88 -17.82 34.63
C PHE A 866 -38.55 -16.86 35.77
N SER A 867 -37.42 -16.16 35.67
CA SER A 867 -37.15 -15.02 36.54
C SER A 867 -37.80 -13.76 35.97
N VAL A 868 -38.57 -13.05 36.79
CA VAL A 868 -39.25 -11.80 36.43
C VAL A 868 -38.76 -10.65 37.31
N LYS A 869 -38.55 -9.48 36.71
CA LYS A 869 -38.14 -8.28 37.45
C LYS A 869 -39.33 -7.67 38.20
N LEU A 870 -39.07 -7.27 39.44
CA LEU A 870 -40.02 -6.62 40.34
C LEU A 870 -39.83 -5.10 40.32
N ASN A 871 -40.94 -4.38 40.38
CA ASN A 871 -40.98 -2.95 40.67
C ASN A 871 -41.65 -2.75 42.03
N TRP A 872 -40.84 -2.41 43.04
CA TRP A 872 -41.29 -2.31 44.42
C TRP A 872 -41.85 -0.94 44.78
N THR A 873 -42.90 -0.96 45.60
CA THR A 873 -43.43 0.19 46.34
C THR A 873 -43.69 -0.24 47.78
N ILE A 874 -43.57 0.68 48.74
CA ILE A 874 -43.94 0.43 50.14
C ILE A 874 -44.97 1.49 50.54
N PRO A 875 -46.28 1.27 50.30
CA PRO A 875 -47.32 2.21 50.67
C PRO A 875 -47.26 2.54 52.17
N ASP A 876 -47.52 3.81 52.50
CA ASP A 876 -47.64 4.33 53.86
C ASP A 876 -46.43 4.07 54.79
N PHE A 877 -45.24 3.88 54.22
CA PHE A 877 -43.99 3.63 54.96
C PHE A 877 -43.59 4.77 55.90
N ASP A 878 -43.46 4.46 57.20
CA ASP A 878 -42.94 5.38 58.22
C ASP A 878 -41.96 4.66 59.15
N SER A 879 -40.66 4.75 58.84
CA SER A 879 -39.61 4.16 59.68
C SER A 879 -39.40 4.85 61.03
N THR A 880 -40.14 5.92 61.36
CA THR A 880 -40.12 6.50 62.71
C THR A 880 -41.00 5.73 63.70
N LEU A 881 -41.79 4.77 63.21
CA LEU A 881 -42.64 3.87 63.99
C LEU A 881 -42.03 2.45 64.04
N ILE A 882 -42.09 1.83 65.22
CA ILE A 882 -41.79 0.41 65.41
C ILE A 882 -43.04 -0.38 65.00
N ASP A 883 -43.17 -0.63 63.70
CA ASP A 883 -44.33 -1.30 63.08
C ASP A 883 -43.91 -2.18 61.89
N THR A 884 -44.89 -2.80 61.23
CA THR A 884 -44.72 -3.67 60.06
C THR A 884 -45.46 -3.10 58.84
N PHE A 885 -44.74 -2.90 57.73
CA PHE A 885 -45.25 -2.29 56.50
C PHE A 885 -45.28 -3.31 55.36
N THR A 886 -46.32 -3.34 54.53
CA THR A 886 -46.37 -4.24 53.36
C THR A 886 -45.72 -3.60 52.14
N ALA A 887 -44.67 -4.22 51.62
CA ALA A 887 -44.12 -3.92 50.30
C ALA A 887 -44.90 -4.66 49.21
N ILE A 888 -45.12 -4.00 48.07
CA ILE A 888 -45.81 -4.55 46.89
C ILE A 888 -44.87 -4.49 45.70
N GLY A 889 -44.58 -5.65 45.09
CA GLY A 889 -43.70 -5.79 43.93
C GLY A 889 -44.50 -6.19 42.70
N GLU A 890 -44.71 -5.27 41.76
CA GLU A 890 -45.39 -5.57 40.50
C GLU A 890 -44.41 -6.17 39.47
N PHE A 891 -44.89 -7.10 38.64
CA PHE A 891 -44.11 -7.67 37.52
C PHE A 891 -44.92 -7.77 36.24
N LYS A 892 -44.23 -8.05 35.14
CA LYS A 892 -44.84 -8.36 33.83
C LYS A 892 -44.50 -9.80 33.44
N LEU A 893 -45.43 -10.48 32.78
CA LEU A 893 -45.20 -11.84 32.30
C LEU A 893 -44.16 -11.86 31.15
N PRO A 894 -43.33 -12.93 31.06
CA PRO A 894 -42.52 -13.23 29.88
C PRO A 894 -43.39 -13.40 28.62
N LEU A 895 -42.81 -13.15 27.43
CA LEU A 895 -43.54 -13.13 26.15
C LEU A 895 -44.29 -14.44 25.80
N ASN A 896 -43.81 -15.60 26.26
CA ASN A 896 -44.49 -16.89 26.09
C ASN A 896 -45.55 -17.21 27.14
N VAL A 897 -45.55 -16.54 28.28
CA VAL A 897 -46.45 -16.86 29.39
C VAL A 897 -47.61 -15.88 29.36
N ILE A 898 -48.81 -16.38 29.10
CA ILE A 898 -50.03 -15.57 29.18
C ILE A 898 -50.80 -15.88 30.46
N GLN A 899 -51.64 -14.94 30.90
CA GLN A 899 -52.56 -15.19 32.00
C GLN A 899 -53.68 -16.11 31.49
N HIS A 900 -53.98 -17.20 32.19
CA HIS A 900 -55.23 -17.92 31.98
C HIS A 900 -56.40 -17.10 32.57
N ASP A 901 -57.63 -17.50 32.29
CA ASP A 901 -58.87 -16.88 32.79
C ASP A 901 -59.09 -17.17 34.30
N THR A 902 -58.17 -16.71 35.15
CA THR A 902 -58.05 -17.02 36.60
C THR A 902 -57.36 -15.90 37.39
N ASP A 903 -57.85 -15.65 38.61
CA ASP A 903 -57.56 -14.48 39.47
C ASP A 903 -56.13 -14.35 40.07
N ILE A 904 -55.07 -14.91 39.46
CA ILE A 904 -53.69 -14.75 39.98
C ILE A 904 -53.20 -13.32 39.67
N PRO A 905 -52.95 -12.45 40.66
CA PRO A 905 -52.53 -11.07 40.40
C PRO A 905 -51.04 -11.01 39.99
N LEU A 906 -50.68 -10.08 39.12
CA LEU A 906 -49.30 -9.90 38.63
C LEU A 906 -48.43 -9.07 39.60
N LEU A 907 -48.51 -9.42 40.88
CA LEU A 907 -47.75 -8.82 41.97
C LEU A 907 -47.36 -9.85 43.03
N VAL A 908 -46.38 -9.49 43.84
CA VAL A 908 -45.99 -10.17 45.08
C VAL A 908 -46.03 -9.19 46.23
N THR A 909 -46.14 -9.70 47.46
CA THR A 909 -46.12 -8.90 48.69
C THR A 909 -45.14 -9.50 49.69
N THR A 910 -44.45 -8.64 50.44
CA THR A 910 -43.62 -9.03 51.60
C THR A 910 -43.73 -7.98 52.71
N GLU A 911 -43.42 -8.35 53.95
CA GLU A 911 -43.51 -7.44 55.11
C GLU A 911 -42.13 -6.84 55.46
N ILE A 912 -42.12 -5.58 55.89
CA ILE A 912 -40.96 -4.81 56.34
C ILE A 912 -41.14 -4.43 57.80
N VAL A 913 -40.34 -4.99 58.70
CA VAL A 913 -40.44 -4.84 60.16
C VAL A 913 -39.39 -3.85 60.69
N VAL A 914 -39.78 -2.86 61.50
CA VAL A 914 -38.88 -1.81 62.02
C VAL A 914 -38.42 -2.08 63.47
N MET A 915 -37.14 -1.88 63.80
CA MET A 915 -36.50 -2.22 65.10
C MET A 915 -35.66 -1.09 65.76
N ASP A 916 -35.44 -1.14 67.07
CA ASP A 916 -34.71 -0.13 67.90
C ASP A 916 -33.34 -0.63 68.45
N SER A 917 -32.54 0.30 68.96
CA SER A 917 -31.20 0.18 69.58
C SER A 917 -31.11 -0.64 70.88
N ILE A 918 -29.89 -1.06 71.25
CA ILE A 918 -29.58 -1.72 72.54
C ILE A 918 -28.82 -0.79 73.50
N VAL A 919 -28.69 -1.19 74.77
CA VAL A 919 -27.99 -0.42 75.82
C VAL A 919 -27.06 -1.33 76.64
N ASP A 920 -25.85 -0.87 76.98
CA ASP A 920 -24.96 -1.56 77.92
C ASP A 920 -25.22 -1.21 79.41
N TYR A 921 -24.45 -1.82 80.31
CA TYR A 921 -24.54 -1.58 81.76
C TYR A 921 -24.27 -0.11 82.16
N ASN A 922 -23.43 0.59 81.40
CA ASN A 922 -23.08 1.99 81.66
C ASN A 922 -24.10 2.98 81.06
N GLY A 923 -25.13 2.49 80.36
CA GLY A 923 -26.15 3.33 79.72
C GLY A 923 -25.76 3.81 78.32
N ASN A 924 -24.64 3.32 77.75
CA ASN A 924 -24.28 3.63 76.38
C ASN A 924 -25.24 2.91 75.44
N LYS A 925 -25.76 3.64 74.43
CA LYS A 925 -26.57 3.05 73.37
C LYS A 925 -25.68 2.55 72.24
N TYR A 926 -26.09 1.45 71.62
CA TYR A 926 -25.45 0.85 70.45
C TYR A 926 -26.50 0.52 69.40
N TYR A 927 -26.18 0.78 68.14
CA TYR A 927 -26.95 0.30 66.99
C TYR A 927 -26.35 -0.99 66.44
N PHE A 928 -27.14 -1.70 65.64
CA PHE A 928 -26.73 -2.96 65.05
C PHE A 928 -27.32 -3.14 63.64
N VAL A 929 -26.72 -4.05 62.89
CA VAL A 929 -27.06 -4.38 61.52
C VAL A 929 -27.24 -5.89 61.38
N LYS A 930 -28.23 -6.32 60.60
CA LYS A 930 -28.47 -7.73 60.29
C LYS A 930 -27.71 -8.12 59.03
N MET A 931 -26.92 -9.18 59.10
CA MET A 931 -26.10 -9.71 58.00
C MET A 931 -26.33 -11.22 57.93
N GLY A 932 -27.08 -11.65 56.91
CA GLY A 932 -27.64 -13.00 56.88
C GLY A 932 -28.51 -13.27 58.10
N ASN A 933 -28.16 -14.30 58.86
CA ASN A 933 -28.87 -14.69 60.09
C ASN A 933 -28.22 -14.12 61.38
N GLN A 934 -27.26 -13.21 61.27
CA GLN A 934 -26.53 -12.64 62.41
C GLN A 934 -26.85 -11.16 62.60
N TYR A 935 -26.93 -10.70 63.86
CA TYR A 935 -26.99 -9.30 64.22
C TYR A 935 -25.65 -8.85 64.79
N TRP A 936 -25.07 -7.79 64.23
CA TRP A 936 -23.74 -7.28 64.58
C TRP A 936 -23.83 -5.83 65.06
N LEU A 937 -23.14 -5.47 66.14
CA LEU A 937 -22.98 -4.05 66.49
C LEU A 937 -22.22 -3.31 65.39
N ASN A 938 -22.73 -2.16 64.96
CA ASN A 938 -22.05 -1.33 63.94
C ASN A 938 -21.01 -0.38 64.55
N GLU A 939 -21.03 -0.17 65.87
CA GLU A 939 -20.01 0.56 66.60
C GLU A 939 -19.26 -0.37 67.57
N ASN A 940 -18.03 0.02 67.93
CA ASN A 940 -17.21 -0.74 68.88
C ASN A 940 -17.67 -0.50 70.32
N LEU A 941 -17.49 -1.50 71.19
CA LEU A 941 -17.89 -1.42 72.58
C LEU A 941 -17.16 -0.27 73.32
N LYS A 942 -17.93 0.54 74.07
CA LYS A 942 -17.46 1.65 74.95
C LYS A 942 -17.83 1.46 76.43
N SER A 943 -18.22 0.24 76.82
CA SER A 943 -18.55 -0.12 78.20
C SER A 943 -17.32 -0.18 79.11
N LYS A 944 -17.42 0.32 80.33
CA LYS A 944 -16.41 0.19 81.39
C LYS A 944 -16.69 -0.98 82.32
N ASN A 945 -17.93 -1.46 82.32
CA ASN A 945 -18.37 -2.55 83.18
C ASN A 945 -18.91 -3.70 82.30
N SER A 946 -18.66 -4.93 82.75
CA SER A 946 -19.38 -6.11 82.25
C SER A 946 -20.89 -5.98 82.52
N PRO A 947 -21.77 -6.76 81.84
CA PRO A 947 -23.22 -6.75 82.11
C PRO A 947 -23.61 -7.03 83.56
N ASN A 948 -22.72 -7.70 84.30
CA ASN A 948 -22.88 -8.03 85.72
C ASN A 948 -22.33 -6.94 86.66
N GLY A 949 -21.89 -5.79 86.13
CA GLY A 949 -21.40 -4.65 86.89
C GLY A 949 -19.91 -4.68 87.29
N ASN A 950 -19.18 -5.77 87.04
CA ASN A 950 -17.74 -5.81 87.34
C ASN A 950 -16.95 -4.87 86.42
N ASP A 951 -15.97 -4.15 86.95
CA ASP A 951 -15.06 -3.29 86.20
C ASP A 951 -14.22 -4.08 85.18
N LEU A 952 -14.17 -3.58 83.94
CA LEU A 952 -13.26 -4.04 82.89
C LEU A 952 -11.97 -3.19 82.94
N LYS A 953 -10.87 -3.67 82.36
CA LYS A 953 -9.63 -2.88 82.25
C LYS A 953 -9.51 -2.25 80.86
N GLU A 954 -10.36 -1.27 80.59
CA GLU A 954 -10.40 -0.56 79.32
C GLU A 954 -9.17 0.36 79.10
N THR A 955 -8.93 0.81 77.88
CA THR A 955 -7.92 1.84 77.56
C THR A 955 -8.36 2.62 76.32
N ALA A 956 -8.29 3.96 76.40
CA ALA A 956 -8.57 4.82 75.26
C ALA A 956 -7.42 4.78 74.23
N TYR A 957 -7.76 4.97 72.96
CA TYR A 957 -6.81 5.10 71.86
C TYR A 957 -5.88 6.31 72.09
N ASP A 958 -4.55 6.09 71.97
CA ASP A 958 -3.49 7.05 72.32
C ASP A 958 -3.69 7.76 73.67
N GLU A 959 -4.29 7.06 74.64
CA GLU A 959 -4.67 7.58 75.97
C GLU A 959 -5.66 8.78 75.93
N ASN A 960 -6.22 9.08 74.77
CA ASN A 960 -7.10 10.22 74.55
C ASN A 960 -8.58 9.83 74.69
N ASN A 961 -9.18 10.12 75.86
CA ASN A 961 -10.60 9.85 76.11
C ASN A 961 -11.56 10.54 75.12
N SER A 962 -11.12 11.58 74.39
CA SER A 962 -11.94 12.26 73.37
C SER A 962 -12.26 11.38 72.16
N TRP A 963 -11.56 10.25 71.99
CA TRP A 963 -11.73 9.32 70.87
C TRP A 963 -12.64 8.12 71.21
N VAL A 964 -13.01 7.95 72.49
CA VAL A 964 -13.82 6.81 72.97
C VAL A 964 -15.21 6.78 72.33
N GLU A 965 -15.85 7.93 72.16
CA GLU A 965 -17.19 8.00 71.56
C GLU A 965 -17.19 7.58 70.08
N GLN A 966 -16.04 7.60 69.40
CA GLN A 966 -15.94 7.35 67.97
C GLN A 966 -15.27 6.01 67.61
N TYR A 967 -14.36 5.50 68.44
CA TYR A 967 -13.67 4.22 68.22
C TYR A 967 -14.02 3.14 69.26
N GLY A 968 -14.73 3.48 70.33
CA GLY A 968 -14.92 2.61 71.50
C GLY A 968 -13.70 2.58 72.42
N TYR A 969 -13.56 1.48 73.17
CA TYR A 969 -12.40 1.19 74.02
C TYR A 969 -11.58 0.00 73.51
N LEU A 970 -10.31 -0.05 73.95
CA LEU A 970 -9.42 -1.20 73.78
C LEU A 970 -9.41 -2.05 75.07
N TYR A 971 -9.63 -3.36 74.93
CA TYR A 971 -9.74 -4.31 76.05
C TYR A 971 -8.68 -5.40 75.97
N SER A 972 -8.25 -5.96 77.10
CA SER A 972 -7.49 -7.22 77.07
C SER A 972 -8.40 -8.36 76.61
N TRP A 973 -7.83 -9.45 76.08
CA TRP A 973 -8.62 -10.61 75.69
C TRP A 973 -9.43 -11.18 76.87
N GLN A 974 -8.85 -11.21 78.07
CA GLN A 974 -9.52 -11.72 79.27
C GLN A 974 -10.74 -10.87 79.69
N ASP A 975 -10.64 -9.54 79.57
CA ASP A 975 -11.78 -8.64 79.83
C ASP A 975 -12.84 -8.78 78.73
N ALA A 976 -12.40 -8.94 77.47
CA ALA A 976 -13.27 -8.99 76.31
C ALA A 976 -14.29 -10.14 76.34
N GLN A 977 -13.92 -11.29 76.90
CA GLN A 977 -14.81 -12.45 77.03
C GLN A 977 -16.11 -12.17 77.79
N ASN A 978 -16.16 -11.11 78.62
CA ASN A 978 -17.28 -10.79 79.51
C ASN A 978 -17.82 -9.35 79.30
N ALA A 979 -17.44 -8.69 78.21
CA ALA A 979 -17.72 -7.26 78.03
C ALA A 979 -19.05 -6.96 77.30
N CYS A 980 -19.50 -7.84 76.40
CA CYS A 980 -20.67 -7.61 75.55
C CYS A 980 -22.00 -7.53 76.32
N PRO A 981 -22.97 -6.67 75.92
CA PRO A 981 -24.25 -6.49 76.62
C PRO A 981 -25.08 -7.77 76.79
N THR A 982 -26.02 -7.77 77.73
CA THR A 982 -26.91 -8.93 77.99
C THR A 982 -27.63 -9.39 76.72
N GLY A 983 -27.48 -10.67 76.36
CA GLY A 983 -28.05 -11.25 75.14
C GLY A 983 -27.18 -11.08 73.88
N TRP A 984 -25.97 -10.55 74.03
CA TRP A 984 -24.92 -10.43 73.01
C TRP A 984 -23.63 -11.06 73.52
N HIS A 985 -22.77 -11.53 72.63
CA HIS A 985 -21.51 -12.18 72.98
C HIS A 985 -20.34 -11.71 72.12
N LEU A 986 -19.13 -12.07 72.55
CA LEU A 986 -17.90 -11.86 71.79
C LEU A 986 -17.85 -12.91 70.65
N PRO A 987 -17.73 -12.51 69.37
CA PRO A 987 -17.88 -13.43 68.25
C PRO A 987 -16.76 -14.47 68.18
N SER A 988 -17.11 -15.69 67.77
CA SER A 988 -16.18 -16.75 67.41
C SER A 988 -15.61 -16.59 66.00
N GLU A 989 -14.57 -17.36 65.68
CA GLU A 989 -13.96 -17.39 64.34
C GLU A 989 -14.96 -17.88 63.27
N GLU A 990 -15.82 -18.84 63.60
CA GLU A 990 -16.89 -19.36 62.71
C GLU A 990 -17.99 -18.32 62.45
N GLU A 991 -18.33 -17.50 63.44
CA GLU A 991 -19.30 -16.42 63.28
C GLU A 991 -18.75 -15.29 62.41
N TRP A 992 -17.46 -14.94 62.56
CA TRP A 992 -16.77 -14.04 61.63
C TRP A 992 -16.70 -14.61 60.21
N GLN A 993 -16.41 -15.91 60.04
CA GLN A 993 -16.40 -16.55 58.72
C GLN A 993 -17.78 -16.50 58.06
N THR A 994 -18.85 -16.76 58.82
CA THR A 994 -20.23 -16.65 58.34
C THR A 994 -20.55 -15.24 57.81
N LEU A 995 -20.05 -14.20 58.49
CA LEU A 995 -20.16 -12.82 58.01
C LEU A 995 -19.38 -12.61 56.70
N PHE A 996 -18.15 -13.12 56.60
CA PHE A 996 -17.33 -12.97 55.39
C PHE A 996 -17.96 -13.67 54.18
N ASP A 997 -18.43 -14.90 54.34
CA ASP A 997 -19.13 -15.65 53.30
C ASP A 997 -20.40 -14.91 52.85
N THR A 998 -21.15 -14.33 53.80
CA THR A 998 -22.36 -13.52 53.52
C THR A 998 -22.06 -12.29 52.67
N VAL A 999 -20.88 -11.66 52.83
CA VAL A 999 -20.46 -10.50 52.02
C VAL A 999 -19.66 -10.88 50.76
N GLY A 1000 -19.60 -12.18 50.41
CA GLY A 1000 -18.97 -12.67 49.18
C GLY A 1000 -17.53 -13.18 49.33
N GLY A 1001 -17.11 -13.47 50.56
CA GLY A 1001 -15.88 -14.20 50.91
C GLY A 1001 -14.70 -13.31 51.32
N ASP A 1002 -13.74 -13.95 52.01
CA ASP A 1002 -12.61 -13.31 52.69
C ASP A 1002 -11.87 -12.27 51.83
N ASN A 1003 -11.66 -12.57 50.54
CA ASN A 1003 -10.88 -11.75 49.60
C ASN A 1003 -11.49 -10.36 49.30
N ILE A 1004 -12.77 -10.14 49.62
CA ILE A 1004 -13.46 -8.86 49.42
C ILE A 1004 -14.16 -8.34 50.68
N ALA A 1005 -14.23 -9.13 51.74
CA ALA A 1005 -14.92 -8.77 52.98
C ALA A 1005 -14.34 -7.51 53.62
N GLY A 1006 -13.01 -7.32 53.57
CA GLY A 1006 -12.36 -6.10 54.04
C GLY A 1006 -12.85 -4.86 53.28
N LYS A 1007 -13.06 -4.94 51.96
CA LYS A 1007 -13.60 -3.83 51.16
C LYS A 1007 -15.01 -3.42 51.56
N ILE A 1008 -15.87 -4.41 51.82
CA ILE A 1008 -17.30 -4.22 52.05
C ILE A 1008 -17.59 -3.78 53.49
N LEU A 1009 -16.77 -4.22 54.46
CA LEU A 1009 -16.99 -3.97 55.88
C LEU A 1009 -16.25 -2.73 56.41
N LYS A 1010 -15.15 -2.29 55.77
CA LYS A 1010 -14.44 -1.04 56.11
C LYS A 1010 -15.38 0.17 56.01
N SER A 1011 -15.34 1.05 57.01
CA SER A 1011 -16.01 2.35 56.96
C SER A 1011 -15.41 3.24 55.86
N ILE A 1012 -16.26 4.02 55.18
CA ILE A 1012 -15.92 4.87 54.03
C ILE A 1012 -15.05 6.11 54.34
N ARG A 1013 -14.71 6.36 55.62
CA ARG A 1013 -13.90 7.53 56.03
C ARG A 1013 -12.42 7.29 55.76
N GLU A 1014 -11.80 8.17 54.98
CA GLU A 1014 -10.40 8.07 54.53
C GLU A 1014 -9.68 9.44 54.67
N GLU A 1015 -8.36 9.51 54.52
CA GLU A 1015 -7.66 10.81 54.49
C GLU A 1015 -8.18 11.69 53.34
N PRO A 1016 -8.59 12.95 53.61
CA PRO A 1016 -8.14 13.79 54.73
C PRO A 1016 -9.10 13.92 55.94
N ASP A 1017 -10.08 13.04 56.13
CA ASP A 1017 -11.04 13.13 57.24
C ASP A 1017 -10.37 13.22 58.63
N ALA A 1018 -11.10 13.74 59.61
CA ALA A 1018 -10.73 13.53 61.01
C ALA A 1018 -10.82 12.02 61.35
N HIS A 1019 -10.03 11.54 62.32
CA HIS A 1019 -10.23 10.19 62.85
C HIS A 1019 -11.62 10.05 63.50
N PRO A 1020 -12.28 8.88 63.45
CA PRO A 1020 -11.83 7.62 62.84
C PRO A 1020 -11.87 7.65 61.31
N ARG A 1021 -10.80 7.16 60.68
CA ARG A 1021 -10.61 7.08 59.23
C ARG A 1021 -9.43 6.18 58.86
N TRP A 1022 -9.48 5.56 57.68
CA TRP A 1022 -8.36 4.86 57.08
C TRP A 1022 -7.35 5.84 56.46
N LYS A 1023 -6.09 5.42 56.29
CA LYS A 1023 -5.12 6.16 55.46
C LYS A 1023 -5.45 5.97 53.98
N ASN A 1024 -5.35 7.03 53.19
CA ASN A 1024 -5.76 7.02 51.79
C ASN A 1024 -4.74 6.24 50.93
N TYR A 1025 -5.22 5.29 50.13
CA TYR A 1025 -4.40 4.56 49.16
C TYR A 1025 -5.21 4.22 47.89
N SER A 1026 -4.62 4.49 46.73
CA SER A 1026 -5.33 4.58 45.44
C SER A 1026 -5.71 3.24 44.78
N SER A 1027 -6.12 2.23 45.54
CA SER A 1027 -6.51 0.92 44.98
C SER A 1027 -7.62 0.15 45.72
N SER A 1028 -8.09 0.57 46.90
CA SER A 1028 -9.20 -0.09 47.62
C SER A 1028 -10.19 0.91 48.21
N ASN A 1029 -11.20 1.31 47.45
CA ASN A 1029 -12.30 2.13 47.98
C ASN A 1029 -13.13 1.28 48.95
N ALA A 1030 -13.18 1.67 50.22
CA ALA A 1030 -14.13 1.11 51.19
C ALA A 1030 -15.58 1.42 50.77
N ILE A 1031 -16.51 0.48 50.93
CA ILE A 1031 -17.88 0.61 50.42
C ILE A 1031 -18.91 0.80 51.56
N ASP A 1032 -18.75 0.08 52.67
CA ASP A 1032 -19.69 0.02 53.81
C ASP A 1032 -21.19 -0.08 53.43
N SER A 1033 -21.51 -0.76 52.33
CA SER A 1033 -22.87 -0.82 51.76
C SER A 1033 -23.89 -1.49 52.68
N LEU A 1034 -23.42 -2.16 53.73
CA LEU A 1034 -24.23 -2.83 54.75
C LEU A 1034 -24.23 -2.10 56.10
N GLY A 1035 -23.49 -0.99 56.23
CA GLY A 1035 -23.46 -0.14 57.43
C GLY A 1035 -22.72 -0.74 58.62
N PHE A 1036 -21.77 -1.65 58.38
CA PHE A 1036 -20.96 -2.27 59.42
C PHE A 1036 -20.06 -1.26 60.12
N ASN A 1037 -19.48 -0.27 59.43
CA ASN A 1037 -18.56 0.73 59.99
C ASN A 1037 -17.34 0.12 60.72
N ALA A 1038 -16.52 -0.69 60.04
CA ALA A 1038 -15.23 -1.11 60.60
C ALA A 1038 -14.20 0.03 60.54
N PHE A 1039 -13.73 0.48 61.70
CA PHE A 1039 -12.73 1.55 61.86
C PHE A 1039 -11.32 1.02 62.19
N SER A 1040 -10.31 1.70 61.65
CA SER A 1040 -8.87 1.42 61.81
C SER A 1040 -8.28 1.86 63.16
N GLY A 1041 -8.78 1.29 64.25
CA GLY A 1041 -8.35 1.63 65.61
C GLY A 1041 -6.90 1.26 65.95
N GLY A 1042 -6.24 0.39 65.20
CA GLY A 1042 -4.94 -0.17 65.58
C GLY A 1042 -5.03 -0.98 66.88
N TYR A 1043 -3.94 -1.00 67.64
CA TYR A 1043 -3.88 -1.69 68.94
C TYR A 1043 -2.97 -0.98 69.94
N ASN A 1044 -3.15 -1.26 71.23
CA ASN A 1044 -2.27 -0.78 72.29
C ASN A 1044 -1.24 -1.87 72.68
N LYS A 1045 0.03 -1.47 72.84
CA LYS A 1045 1.15 -2.32 73.29
C LYS A 1045 1.75 -1.77 74.59
N TYR A 1046 1.96 -2.65 75.56
CA TYR A 1046 2.74 -2.32 76.76
C TYR A 1046 4.25 -2.21 76.42
N SER A 1047 4.87 -1.09 76.79
CA SER A 1047 6.30 -0.84 76.70
C SER A 1047 6.75 -0.08 77.95
N PHE A 1048 7.92 -0.40 78.48
CA PHE A 1048 8.33 -0.03 79.86
C PHE A 1048 8.52 1.48 80.12
N TYR A 1049 8.26 2.35 79.15
CA TYR A 1049 8.36 3.80 79.31
C TYR A 1049 7.22 4.64 78.70
N HIS A 1050 6.48 4.17 77.68
CA HIS A 1050 5.32 4.88 77.11
C HIS A 1050 4.35 3.89 76.43
N TYR A 1051 3.05 4.19 76.45
CA TYR A 1051 2.06 3.57 75.57
C TYR A 1051 2.03 4.30 74.23
N THR A 1052 1.98 3.57 73.12
CA THR A 1052 1.80 4.14 71.78
C THR A 1052 0.76 3.32 70.99
N GLY A 1053 -0.19 3.99 70.35
CA GLY A 1053 -1.14 3.38 69.42
C GLY A 1053 -0.45 3.03 68.11
N SER A 1054 0.03 1.80 67.99
CA SER A 1054 0.62 1.30 66.74
C SER A 1054 -0.48 1.00 65.70
N SER A 1055 -0.27 1.53 64.49
CA SER A 1055 -1.11 1.33 63.30
C SER A 1055 -2.53 1.93 63.33
N LEU A 1056 -2.73 3.02 64.09
CA LEU A 1056 -3.92 3.87 63.96
C LEU A 1056 -4.05 4.40 62.52
N GLY A 1057 -5.24 4.28 61.93
CA GLY A 1057 -5.49 4.63 60.53
C GLY A 1057 -5.04 3.57 59.51
N GLU A 1058 -4.19 2.62 59.90
CA GLU A 1058 -3.62 1.60 58.99
C GLU A 1058 -4.33 0.25 59.09
N ILE A 1059 -4.67 -0.18 60.30
CA ILE A 1059 -5.23 -1.53 60.55
C ILE A 1059 -6.34 -1.44 61.60
N GLY A 1060 -7.46 -2.11 61.36
CA GLY A 1060 -8.50 -2.36 62.37
C GLY A 1060 -8.34 -3.76 62.95
N TYR A 1061 -8.48 -3.91 64.28
CA TYR A 1061 -8.35 -5.18 64.98
C TYR A 1061 -9.50 -5.40 65.96
N TRP A 1062 -10.16 -6.57 65.85
CA TRP A 1062 -11.26 -6.96 66.75
C TRP A 1062 -10.99 -8.32 67.38
N TRP A 1063 -11.28 -8.46 68.67
CA TRP A 1063 -11.16 -9.75 69.35
C TRP A 1063 -12.16 -10.79 68.81
N THR A 1064 -11.68 -12.03 68.75
CA THR A 1064 -12.54 -13.22 68.70
C THR A 1064 -12.63 -13.86 70.09
N SER A 1065 -13.58 -14.78 70.29
CA SER A 1065 -13.67 -15.61 71.49
C SER A 1065 -12.48 -16.55 71.70
N ALA A 1066 -11.69 -16.82 70.65
CA ALA A 1066 -10.53 -17.71 70.70
C ALA A 1066 -9.29 -17.03 71.31
N THR A 1067 -8.47 -17.81 72.03
CA THR A 1067 -7.44 -17.28 72.92
C THR A 1067 -6.38 -16.44 72.22
N ASN A 1068 -6.43 -15.13 72.46
CA ASN A 1068 -5.58 -14.11 71.83
C ASN A 1068 -5.69 -14.03 70.29
N ILE A 1069 -6.77 -14.52 69.68
CA ILE A 1069 -6.97 -14.42 68.21
C ILE A 1069 -7.85 -13.22 67.87
N SER A 1070 -7.48 -12.48 66.83
CA SER A 1070 -8.19 -11.30 66.35
C SER A 1070 -8.41 -11.31 64.84
N VAL A 1071 -9.56 -10.79 64.39
CA VAL A 1071 -9.78 -10.39 63.00
C VAL A 1071 -9.08 -9.07 62.73
N SER A 1072 -8.41 -8.98 61.58
CA SER A 1072 -7.59 -7.84 61.15
C SER A 1072 -8.01 -7.38 59.76
N MET A 1073 -8.19 -6.07 59.57
CA MET A 1073 -8.52 -5.44 58.28
C MET A 1073 -7.52 -4.33 57.97
N TYR A 1074 -7.03 -4.27 56.73
CA TYR A 1074 -5.93 -3.38 56.33
C TYR A 1074 -6.40 -2.22 55.43
N TYR A 1075 -5.75 -1.05 55.57
CA TYR A 1075 -6.06 0.13 54.74
C TYR A 1075 -5.84 -0.11 53.24
N ASN A 1076 -4.82 -0.90 52.89
CA ASN A 1076 -4.35 -1.13 51.51
C ASN A 1076 -4.69 -2.51 50.95
N ARG A 1077 -5.61 -3.26 51.56
CA ARG A 1077 -6.07 -4.57 51.08
C ARG A 1077 -7.59 -4.69 51.18
N ASP A 1078 -8.16 -5.55 50.34
CA ASP A 1078 -9.60 -5.88 50.32
C ASP A 1078 -9.92 -7.16 51.13
N ASP A 1079 -8.90 -7.92 51.55
CA ASP A 1079 -9.01 -9.17 52.29
C ASP A 1079 -8.85 -9.01 53.82
N ILE A 1080 -9.14 -10.09 54.55
CA ILE A 1080 -9.11 -10.17 56.03
C ILE A 1080 -8.10 -11.21 56.51
N ASP A 1081 -7.54 -11.02 57.71
CA ASP A 1081 -6.61 -11.99 58.34
C ASP A 1081 -6.97 -12.27 59.81
N PHE A 1082 -6.89 -13.54 60.22
CA PHE A 1082 -6.88 -13.95 61.64
C PHE A 1082 -5.45 -13.95 62.17
N LEU A 1083 -5.18 -13.16 63.22
CA LEU A 1083 -3.85 -12.99 63.81
C LEU A 1083 -3.82 -13.26 65.32
N ASN A 1084 -2.69 -13.78 65.80
CA ASN A 1084 -2.44 -13.95 67.23
C ASN A 1084 -1.83 -12.66 67.82
N MET A 1085 -2.55 -12.05 68.77
CA MET A 1085 -2.27 -10.74 69.33
C MET A 1085 -2.04 -10.81 70.86
N SER A 1086 -1.20 -11.76 71.30
CA SER A 1086 -0.80 -11.89 72.71
C SER A 1086 -0.28 -10.57 73.30
N GLU A 1087 -0.66 -10.28 74.55
CA GLU A 1087 -0.24 -9.09 75.32
C GLU A 1087 -0.68 -7.73 74.72
N LYS A 1088 -1.73 -7.70 73.90
CA LYS A 1088 -2.33 -6.47 73.34
C LYS A 1088 -3.67 -6.12 73.99
N LYS A 1089 -4.14 -4.91 73.71
CA LYS A 1089 -5.56 -4.56 73.83
C LYS A 1089 -6.13 -4.14 72.47
N LEU A 1090 -7.29 -4.70 72.11
CA LEU A 1090 -7.99 -4.57 70.82
C LEU A 1090 -9.45 -4.14 71.01
N SER A 1091 -10.12 -3.77 69.92
CA SER A 1091 -11.55 -3.45 69.91
C SER A 1091 -12.41 -4.70 70.18
N ILE A 1092 -13.64 -4.45 70.62
CA ILE A 1092 -14.70 -5.46 70.70
C ILE A 1092 -15.86 -5.00 69.82
N ARG A 1093 -16.41 -5.94 69.06
CA ARG A 1093 -17.65 -5.79 68.31
C ARG A 1093 -18.51 -7.01 68.62
N CYS A 1094 -19.65 -6.79 69.24
CA CYS A 1094 -20.48 -7.87 69.76
C CYS A 1094 -21.45 -8.37 68.68
N ILE A 1095 -21.82 -9.64 68.78
CA ILE A 1095 -22.76 -10.33 67.91
C ILE A 1095 -23.93 -10.90 68.72
N LYS A 1096 -25.05 -11.13 68.05
CA LYS A 1096 -26.17 -11.95 68.51
C LYS A 1096 -26.69 -12.76 67.31
N ASN A 1097 -26.98 -14.04 67.53
CA ASN A 1097 -27.65 -14.92 66.57
C ASN A 1097 -29.14 -15.07 66.91
#